data_AF-H9UJ32-F1
#
_entry.id   AF-H9UJ32-F1
#
_cell.length_a   1.000
_cell.length_b   1.000
_cell.length_c   1.000
_cell.angle_alpha   90.00
_cell.angle_beta   90.00
_cell.angle_gamma   90.00
#
_symmetry.space_group_name_H-M   'P 1'
#
loop_
_entity.id
_entity.type
_entity.pdbx_description
1 polymer ?
#
loop_
_entity_poly.entity_id
_entity_poly.type
_entity_poly.pdbx_seq_one_letter_code
_entity_poly.pdbx_strand_id
1 'polypeptide(L)'
;MNAHRFHDSFRTFRCFRTLLVVVLAIVCTTVASAQTAPVRRIGMFIGANDGGRSRVTLRWAAEDARRMAQVMNELGSIAPADTYYLADPEVDQVRSDLRRLTERVESIAPAARRVEFVFYYSGHSDDQGLLIGDSRLPYRELRELIQGVGADVTVAIVDGCESGAFTRLKGGDRVQPFLTDESADMTGFAFLTSSSDSEASQESDRIQASFFTHFVVSGLRGAADTTQSGRVTLNELYHYAFRETLAMTSSTTAGPQHPSYDIQLTGTGDIVLTDISRPEGALRFASGLSGRVLIRSAAGNIISEFHTSGSSARILAVPPGSYEIIISEQNTSLRGDFQVARHGTTEVALRDLVPMRREITRLRGSGEEAGGFRFAAGVFPPLEWEWSIGELHPQDINLGLSAVSSRVRNTAGFNLSGIHSSLSGNNTGLQISGVAATIAGNSHGMAVSGIFQDIGGNSLGISVSGLYSVIAGTSVGLQASGIYTQSARTIGVQAAPFNRSDKVTGGQIGLFNQAGTVYGTQIGLVNVADDVYGVPIGLINIIHNGINDVTIWFEDDELIKLGVRNGTRHVYSLFFLGLDREDSWRELDHLIIGAGAGLRVNLPGPFVVDSDLSVARAARGSETQYRISSLVTPGEALVFPVLRISAGIHFGRLGFYAGASIYGDPGLSGQAVRESRYHISEDPAHLATPWGEIGLHPQFFTGFTF
;
A
#
# COMPACT_ATOMS: atom_id res chain seq x y z
N MET A 1 -26.19 48.72 66.87
CA MET A 1 -24.85 49.31 66.67
C MET A 1 -23.82 48.20 66.77
N ASN A 2 -22.95 47.89 65.80
CA ASN A 2 -22.84 48.31 64.42
C ASN A 2 -22.22 47.13 63.65
N ALA A 3 -23.04 46.52 62.79
CA ALA A 3 -22.64 45.59 61.76
C ALA A 3 -21.97 46.38 60.62
N HIS A 4 -20.66 46.62 60.69
CA HIS A 4 -19.97 47.35 59.62
C HIS A 4 -18.58 46.81 59.22
N ARG A 5 -18.12 45.67 59.76
CA ARG A 5 -16.80 45.12 59.39
C ARG A 5 -16.79 43.77 58.67
N PHE A 6 -17.96 43.21 58.36
CA PHE A 6 -18.05 41.95 57.59
C PHE A 6 -18.54 42.12 56.14
N HIS A 7 -18.70 43.35 55.67
CA HIS A 7 -19.25 43.63 54.32
C HIS A 7 -18.18 43.94 53.26
N ASP A 8 -16.96 44.31 53.63
CA ASP A 8 -15.94 44.72 52.66
C ASP A 8 -15.13 43.55 52.07
N SER A 9 -14.86 42.48 52.83
CA SER A 9 -14.14 41.31 52.31
C SER A 9 -14.95 40.50 51.27
N PHE A 10 -16.28 40.63 51.26
CA PHE A 10 -17.14 40.00 50.25
C PHE A 10 -17.21 40.80 48.94
N ARG A 11 -16.95 42.11 48.97
CA ARG A 11 -16.94 42.96 47.76
C ARG A 11 -15.68 42.77 46.94
N THR A 12 -14.52 42.66 47.58
CA THR A 12 -13.23 42.39 46.91
C THR A 12 -13.21 41.02 46.25
N PHE A 13 -13.77 39.98 46.89
CA PHE A 13 -13.90 38.65 46.28
C PHE A 13 -14.88 38.61 45.10
N ARG A 14 -15.96 39.40 45.15
CA ARG A 14 -16.90 39.56 44.02
C ARG A 14 -16.24 40.26 42.84
N CYS A 15 -15.54 41.38 43.05
CA CYS A 15 -14.83 42.08 41.99
C CYS A 15 -13.75 41.21 41.33
N PHE A 16 -13.00 40.41 42.11
CA PHE A 16 -12.00 39.51 41.56
C PHE A 16 -12.63 38.37 40.74
N ARG A 17 -13.76 37.84 41.18
CA ARG A 17 -14.51 36.81 40.45
C ARG A 17 -15.13 37.35 39.15
N THR A 18 -15.64 38.58 39.17
CA THR A 18 -16.18 39.23 37.97
C THR A 18 -15.07 39.58 36.98
N LEU A 19 -13.92 40.09 37.45
CA LEU A 19 -12.75 40.36 36.61
C LEU A 19 -12.20 39.07 35.99
N LEU A 20 -12.08 37.99 36.77
CA LEU A 20 -11.62 36.69 36.29
C LEU A 20 -12.58 36.11 35.24
N VAL A 21 -13.90 36.22 35.44
CA VAL A 21 -14.90 35.76 34.46
C VAL A 21 -14.89 36.61 33.19
N VAL A 22 -14.67 37.93 33.29
CA VAL A 22 -14.55 38.80 32.11
C VAL A 22 -13.26 38.51 31.35
N VAL A 23 -12.14 38.31 32.05
CA VAL A 23 -10.86 37.92 31.42
C VAL A 23 -10.99 36.53 30.80
N LEU A 24 -11.60 35.55 31.47
CA LEU A 24 -11.88 34.23 30.87
C LEU A 24 -12.87 34.31 29.71
N ALA A 25 -13.85 35.21 29.74
CA ALA A 25 -14.78 35.40 28.62
C ALA A 25 -14.11 36.09 27.43
N ILE A 26 -13.21 37.04 27.67
CA ILE A 26 -12.40 37.69 26.63
C ILE A 26 -11.39 36.69 26.05
N VAL A 27 -10.70 35.92 26.90
CA VAL A 27 -9.79 34.85 26.46
C VAL A 27 -10.56 33.77 25.69
N CYS A 28 -11.73 33.30 26.18
CA CYS A 28 -12.57 32.35 25.45
C CYS A 28 -13.11 32.90 24.13
N THR A 29 -13.46 34.20 24.04
CA THR A 29 -13.93 34.79 22.77
C THR A 29 -12.79 35.01 21.78
N THR A 30 -11.59 35.35 22.24
CA THR A 30 -10.39 35.43 21.38
C THR A 30 -9.91 34.06 20.89
N VAL A 31 -9.97 33.02 21.74
CA VAL A 31 -9.59 31.65 21.38
C VAL A 31 -10.65 31.01 20.48
N ALA A 32 -11.94 31.31 20.69
CA ALA A 32 -13.01 30.83 19.81
C ALA A 32 -12.98 31.47 18.41
N SER A 33 -12.57 32.75 18.29
CA SER A 33 -12.44 33.42 16.99
C SER A 33 -11.32 32.82 16.13
N ALA A 34 -10.20 32.40 16.74
CA ALA A 34 -9.05 31.84 16.03
C ALA A 34 -9.36 30.48 15.34
N GLN A 35 -10.34 29.72 15.84
CA GLN A 35 -10.76 28.44 15.25
C GLN A 35 -11.73 28.55 14.06
N THR A 36 -12.16 29.77 13.68
CA THR A 36 -13.18 29.98 12.64
C THR A 36 -12.66 30.57 11.33
N ALA A 37 -11.39 30.98 11.26
CA ALA A 37 -10.85 31.56 10.05
C ALA A 37 -10.70 30.47 8.95
N PRO A 38 -11.13 30.73 7.70
CA PRO A 38 -11.06 29.74 6.63
C PRO A 38 -9.61 29.53 6.17
N VAL A 39 -9.32 28.35 5.61
CA VAL A 39 -8.14 28.16 4.77
C VAL A 39 -8.36 28.93 3.48
N ARG A 40 -7.39 29.76 3.09
CA ARG A 40 -7.43 30.52 1.83
C ARG A 40 -6.42 29.91 0.88
N ARG A 41 -6.82 29.67 -0.37
CA ARG A 41 -5.93 29.13 -1.40
C ARG A 41 -5.83 30.09 -2.57
N ILE A 42 -4.61 30.27 -3.07
CA ILE A 42 -4.30 31.03 -4.28
C ILE A 42 -3.68 30.06 -5.28
N GLY A 43 -4.04 30.17 -6.55
CA GLY A 43 -3.55 29.31 -7.61
C GLY A 43 -2.92 30.08 -8.76
N MET A 44 -1.75 29.64 -9.23
CA MET A 44 -1.14 30.09 -10.48
C MET A 44 -1.01 28.90 -11.43
N PHE A 45 -1.65 28.98 -12.60
CA PHE A 45 -1.75 27.92 -13.59
C PHE A 45 -1.17 28.40 -14.91
N ILE A 46 -0.02 27.86 -15.29
CA ILE A 46 0.74 28.26 -16.47
C ILE A 46 0.71 27.11 -17.47
N GLY A 47 0.36 27.40 -18.71
CA GLY A 47 0.52 26.46 -19.81
C GLY A 47 1.28 27.09 -20.95
N ALA A 48 2.40 26.49 -21.34
CA ALA A 48 3.27 26.97 -22.41
C ALA A 48 3.40 25.90 -23.51
N ASN A 49 2.72 26.14 -24.62
CA ASN A 49 2.77 25.30 -25.81
C ASN A 49 4.08 25.49 -26.59
N ASP A 50 4.58 26.73 -26.64
CA ASP A 50 5.85 27.06 -27.30
C ASP A 50 7.04 26.93 -26.33
N GLY A 51 7.93 25.98 -26.62
CA GLY A 51 9.20 25.77 -25.90
C GLY A 51 10.42 26.34 -26.61
N GLY A 52 10.21 27.20 -27.61
CA GLY A 52 11.25 27.88 -28.38
C GLY A 52 11.60 27.20 -29.70
N ARG A 53 12.43 27.87 -30.51
CA ARG A 53 12.74 27.48 -31.91
C ARG A 53 13.30 26.06 -32.11
N SER A 54 13.84 25.43 -31.08
CA SER A 54 14.41 24.08 -31.13
C SER A 54 13.43 22.98 -30.69
N ARG A 55 12.19 23.32 -30.35
CA ARG A 55 11.17 22.38 -29.85
C ARG A 55 9.94 22.39 -30.76
N VAL A 56 9.24 21.26 -30.79
CA VAL A 56 7.94 21.17 -31.45
C VAL A 56 6.90 21.82 -30.54
N THR A 57 6.03 22.66 -31.10
CA THR A 57 4.92 23.27 -30.37
C THR A 57 3.97 22.19 -29.86
N LEU A 58 3.71 22.19 -28.55
CA LEU A 58 2.74 21.28 -27.91
C LEU A 58 1.33 21.71 -28.29
N ARG A 59 0.38 20.77 -28.20
CA ARG A 59 -1.02 21.05 -28.57
C ARG A 59 -1.90 21.38 -27.38
N TRP A 60 -1.61 20.82 -26.21
CA TRP A 60 -2.56 20.77 -25.10
C TRP A 60 -2.08 21.45 -23.81
N ALA A 61 -0.85 21.96 -23.72
CA ALA A 61 -0.28 22.50 -22.47
C ALA A 61 -1.06 23.70 -21.90
N ALA A 62 -1.43 24.67 -22.76
CA ALA A 62 -2.29 25.79 -22.34
C ALA A 62 -3.68 25.35 -21.88
N GLU A 63 -4.22 24.31 -22.53
CA GLU A 63 -5.55 23.75 -22.24
C GLU A 63 -5.54 22.92 -20.95
N ASP A 64 -4.45 22.21 -20.67
CA ASP A 64 -4.19 21.46 -19.44
C ASP A 64 -4.17 22.40 -18.22
N ALA A 65 -3.42 23.51 -18.31
CA ALA A 65 -3.43 24.54 -17.27
C ALA A 65 -4.80 25.17 -17.06
N ARG A 66 -5.56 25.40 -18.14
CA ARG A 66 -6.92 25.93 -18.07
C ARG A 66 -7.86 24.95 -17.37
N ARG A 67 -7.78 23.65 -17.69
CA ARG A 67 -8.60 22.59 -17.08
C ARG A 67 -8.30 22.42 -15.60
N MET A 68 -7.02 22.50 -15.23
CA MET A 68 -6.58 22.46 -13.84
C MET A 68 -7.13 23.65 -13.02
N ALA A 69 -7.02 24.87 -13.55
CA ALA A 69 -7.62 26.05 -12.93
C ALA A 69 -9.15 25.93 -12.81
N GLN A 70 -9.79 25.44 -13.87
CA GLN A 70 -11.24 25.26 -13.94
C GLN A 70 -11.74 24.25 -12.89
N VAL A 71 -11.10 23.08 -12.75
CA VAL A 71 -11.54 22.08 -11.77
C VAL A 71 -11.38 22.58 -10.34
N MET A 72 -10.30 23.31 -10.04
CA MET A 72 -10.10 23.91 -8.71
C MET A 72 -11.16 24.96 -8.38
N ASN A 73 -11.58 25.75 -9.38
CA ASN A 73 -12.67 26.72 -9.23
C ASN A 73 -14.03 26.03 -9.05
N GLU A 74 -14.36 25.03 -9.89
CA GLU A 74 -15.63 24.29 -9.85
C GLU A 74 -15.85 23.56 -8.52
N LEU A 75 -14.78 23.03 -7.93
CA LEU A 75 -14.81 22.34 -6.64
C LEU A 75 -14.72 23.32 -5.45
N GLY A 76 -14.74 24.63 -5.70
CA GLY A 76 -14.64 25.66 -4.65
C GLY A 76 -13.33 25.65 -3.88
N SER A 77 -12.30 24.98 -4.43
CA SER A 77 -11.01 24.78 -3.78
C SER A 77 -10.08 25.99 -3.93
N ILE A 78 -10.30 26.80 -4.97
CA ILE A 78 -9.69 28.12 -5.17
C ILE A 78 -10.79 29.06 -5.66
N ALA A 79 -10.87 30.28 -5.12
CA ALA A 79 -11.83 31.26 -5.59
C ALA A 79 -11.39 31.83 -6.95
N PRO A 80 -12.30 32.15 -7.89
CA PRO A 80 -11.93 32.74 -9.18
C PRO A 80 -11.09 34.02 -9.08
N ALA A 81 -11.28 34.82 -8.00
CA ALA A 81 -10.50 36.03 -7.73
C ALA A 81 -9.06 35.75 -7.24
N ASP A 82 -8.78 34.53 -6.83
CA ASP A 82 -7.47 34.05 -6.36
C ASP A 82 -6.86 33.03 -7.35
N THR A 83 -7.41 32.96 -8.58
CA THR A 83 -6.94 32.07 -9.65
C THR A 83 -6.30 32.88 -10.78
N TYR A 84 -5.02 32.61 -11.03
CA TYR A 84 -4.20 33.29 -12.03
C TYR A 84 -3.84 32.30 -13.13
N TYR A 85 -4.44 32.44 -14.31
CA TYR A 85 -4.17 31.58 -15.47
C TYR A 85 -3.36 32.33 -16.51
N LEU A 86 -2.26 31.72 -16.97
CA LEU A 86 -1.38 32.25 -18.01
C LEU A 86 -1.24 31.24 -19.14
N ALA A 87 -1.65 31.63 -20.35
CA ALA A 87 -1.44 30.86 -21.57
C ALA A 87 -0.29 31.46 -22.37
N ASP A 88 0.72 30.65 -22.68
CA ASP A 88 1.91 31.03 -23.43
C ASP A 88 2.56 32.35 -22.94
N PRO A 89 2.82 32.53 -21.62
CA PRO A 89 3.35 33.78 -21.09
C PRO A 89 4.82 33.99 -21.47
N GLU A 90 5.34 35.19 -21.24
CA GLU A 90 6.79 35.41 -21.19
C GLU A 90 7.35 35.09 -19.79
N VAL A 91 8.62 34.67 -19.70
CA VAL A 91 9.27 34.38 -18.40
C VAL A 91 9.24 35.58 -17.46
N ASP A 92 9.40 36.80 -17.99
CA ASP A 92 9.35 38.02 -17.19
C ASP A 92 7.96 38.33 -16.64
N GLN A 93 6.91 37.94 -17.38
CA GLN A 93 5.53 38.00 -16.89
C GLN A 93 5.36 37.06 -15.69
N VAL A 94 5.81 35.81 -15.79
CA VAL A 94 5.77 34.82 -14.70
C VAL A 94 6.49 35.35 -13.45
N ARG A 95 7.69 35.92 -13.61
CA ARG A 95 8.46 36.55 -12.51
C ARG A 95 7.72 37.72 -11.86
N SER A 96 7.06 38.55 -12.67
CA SER A 96 6.32 39.70 -12.17
C SER A 96 5.04 39.26 -11.43
N ASP A 97 4.37 38.23 -11.93
CA ASP A 97 3.15 37.68 -11.35
C ASP A 97 3.42 37.01 -10.02
N LEU A 98 4.44 36.16 -9.92
CA LEU A 98 4.84 35.55 -8.64
C LEU A 98 5.17 36.60 -7.58
N ARG A 99 5.80 37.72 -7.96
CA ARG A 99 6.06 38.84 -7.04
C ARG A 99 4.78 39.56 -6.61
N ARG A 100 3.82 39.75 -7.52
CA ARG A 100 2.50 40.32 -7.18
C ARG A 100 1.69 39.40 -6.27
N LEU A 101 1.87 38.08 -6.37
CA LEU A 101 1.21 37.13 -5.49
C LEU A 101 1.66 37.26 -4.04
N THR A 102 2.91 37.69 -3.77
CA THR A 102 3.38 38.00 -2.42
C THR A 102 2.50 39.08 -1.77
N GLU A 103 2.26 40.20 -2.46
CA GLU A 103 1.38 41.28 -1.97
C GLU A 103 -0.05 40.77 -1.71
N ARG A 104 -0.54 39.86 -2.58
CA ARG A 104 -1.85 39.24 -2.40
C ARG A 104 -1.89 38.36 -1.15
N VAL A 105 -0.90 37.51 -0.92
CA VAL A 105 -0.79 36.65 0.26
C VAL A 105 -0.75 37.50 1.54
N GLU A 106 0.09 38.53 1.57
CA GLU A 106 0.18 39.47 2.71
C GLU A 106 -1.17 40.14 3.01
N SER A 107 -1.96 40.45 1.98
CA SER A 107 -3.29 41.05 2.15
C SER A 107 -4.34 40.11 2.75
N ILE A 108 -4.24 38.79 2.49
CA ILE A 108 -5.24 37.81 2.93
C ILE A 108 -4.83 37.06 4.22
N ALA A 109 -3.53 36.98 4.52
CA ALA A 109 -3.00 36.26 5.67
C ALA A 109 -3.61 36.69 7.02
N PRO A 110 -3.86 37.99 7.30
CA PRO A 110 -4.47 38.40 8.58
C PRO A 110 -5.89 37.87 8.81
N ALA A 111 -6.61 37.50 7.75
CA ALA A 111 -7.99 37.01 7.80
C ALA A 111 -8.11 35.49 7.55
N ALA A 112 -7.00 34.81 7.27
CA ALA A 112 -6.95 33.39 6.98
C ALA A 112 -6.38 32.62 8.17
N ARG A 113 -6.85 31.38 8.39
CA ARG A 113 -6.18 30.47 9.34
C ARG A 113 -4.87 29.95 8.77
N ARG A 114 -4.84 29.75 7.46
CA ARG A 114 -3.71 29.26 6.68
C ARG A 114 -3.87 29.71 5.23
N VAL A 115 -2.78 30.16 4.62
CA VAL A 115 -2.71 30.47 3.20
C VAL A 115 -1.96 29.38 2.47
N GLU A 116 -2.59 28.81 1.45
CA GLU A 116 -2.01 27.78 0.60
C GLU A 116 -1.79 28.31 -0.81
N PHE A 117 -0.63 28.02 -1.39
CA PHE A 117 -0.31 28.38 -2.77
C PHE A 117 -0.22 27.13 -3.64
N VAL A 118 -0.98 27.10 -4.73
CA VAL A 118 -0.90 26.06 -5.75
C VAL A 118 -0.24 26.63 -7.00
N PHE A 119 0.93 26.12 -7.33
CA PHE A 119 1.61 26.41 -8.59
C PHE A 119 1.44 25.22 -9.53
N TYR A 120 0.96 25.46 -10.74
CA TYR A 120 0.83 24.44 -11.77
C TYR A 120 1.49 24.95 -13.06
N TYR A 121 2.33 24.12 -13.65
CA TYR A 121 2.94 24.37 -14.95
C TYR A 121 2.73 23.16 -15.87
N SER A 122 2.32 23.39 -17.11
CA SER A 122 2.38 22.41 -18.20
C SER A 122 3.15 22.98 -19.38
N GLY A 123 4.12 22.24 -19.91
CA GLY A 123 4.92 22.71 -21.04
C GLY A 123 6.24 21.97 -21.20
N HIS A 124 7.13 22.55 -21.99
CA HIS A 124 8.48 22.00 -22.17
C HIS A 124 9.37 22.27 -20.96
N SER A 125 10.16 21.28 -20.58
CA SER A 125 11.25 21.44 -19.62
C SER A 125 12.40 20.51 -19.97
N ASP A 126 13.54 20.75 -19.34
CA ASP A 126 14.72 19.88 -19.38
C ASP A 126 15.39 19.87 -17.99
N ASP A 127 16.56 19.24 -17.89
CA ASP A 127 17.37 19.15 -16.68
C ASP A 127 17.71 20.49 -15.98
N GLN A 128 17.65 21.64 -16.67
CA GLN A 128 18.00 22.95 -16.12
C GLN A 128 16.80 23.81 -15.71
N GLY A 129 15.63 23.64 -16.34
CA GLY A 129 14.45 24.44 -15.98
C GLY A 129 13.28 24.37 -16.96
N LEU A 130 12.31 25.27 -16.75
CA LEU A 130 11.13 25.40 -17.60
C LEU A 130 11.49 26.18 -18.88
N LEU A 131 10.99 25.72 -20.02
CA LEU A 131 11.19 26.35 -21.32
C LEU A 131 9.89 27.06 -21.71
N ILE A 132 9.95 28.38 -21.87
CA ILE A 132 8.79 29.21 -22.16
C ILE A 132 9.18 30.17 -23.29
N GLY A 133 8.67 29.91 -24.49
CA GLY A 133 9.14 30.54 -25.72
C GLY A 133 10.63 30.33 -25.92
N ASP A 134 11.34 31.37 -26.40
CA ASP A 134 12.79 31.35 -26.58
C ASP A 134 13.58 31.51 -25.25
N SER A 135 12.90 31.52 -24.10
CA SER A 135 13.49 31.79 -22.78
C SER A 135 13.41 30.58 -21.84
N ARG A 136 14.29 30.58 -20.83
CA ARG A 136 14.40 29.54 -19.81
C ARG A 136 14.21 30.14 -18.43
N LEU A 137 13.40 29.49 -17.60
CA LEU A 137 13.28 29.76 -16.16
C LEU A 137 13.97 28.63 -15.36
N PRO A 138 15.18 28.86 -14.82
CA PRO A 138 15.94 27.84 -14.11
C PRO A 138 15.20 27.31 -12.87
N TYR A 139 15.33 26.01 -12.57
CA TYR A 139 14.67 25.38 -11.44
C TYR A 139 15.00 25.99 -10.07
N ARG A 140 16.26 26.42 -9.90
CA ARG A 140 16.70 27.11 -8.69
C ARG A 140 15.97 28.44 -8.51
N GLU A 141 15.89 29.23 -9.58
CA GLU A 141 15.18 30.52 -9.58
C GLU A 141 13.67 30.30 -9.38
N LEU A 142 13.07 29.33 -10.07
CA LEU A 142 11.67 28.98 -9.91
C LEU A 142 11.34 28.63 -8.45
N ARG A 143 12.17 27.80 -7.81
CA ARG A 143 12.00 27.43 -6.41
C ARG A 143 12.10 28.68 -5.51
N GLU A 144 13.09 29.54 -5.72
CA GLU A 144 13.23 30.79 -4.95
C GLU A 144 12.01 31.71 -5.12
N LEU A 145 11.47 31.84 -6.34
CA LEU A 145 10.28 32.65 -6.62
C LEU A 145 9.01 32.07 -5.97
N ILE A 146 8.79 30.75 -6.10
CA ILE A 146 7.64 30.07 -5.49
C ILE A 146 7.70 30.15 -3.96
N GLN A 147 8.88 29.95 -3.37
CA GLN A 147 9.08 30.07 -1.93
C GLN A 147 8.93 31.53 -1.44
N GLY A 148 9.27 32.50 -2.29
CA GLY A 148 9.12 33.93 -2.01
C GLY A 148 7.67 34.44 -2.01
N VAL A 149 6.69 33.64 -2.42
CA VAL A 149 5.26 34.00 -2.36
C VAL A 149 4.77 34.17 -0.92
N GLY A 150 5.40 33.49 0.05
CA GLY A 150 5.11 33.68 1.49
C GLY A 150 3.85 32.96 2.00
N ALA A 151 3.35 31.96 1.28
CA ALA A 151 2.27 31.09 1.75
C ALA A 151 2.77 30.08 2.80
N ASP A 152 1.89 29.67 3.73
CA ASP A 152 2.24 28.69 4.76
C ASP A 152 2.55 27.32 4.16
N VAL A 153 1.76 26.90 3.17
CA VAL A 153 1.91 25.64 2.44
C VAL A 153 1.92 25.93 0.96
N THR A 154 2.89 25.34 0.25
CA THR A 154 2.97 25.47 -1.20
C THR A 154 2.98 24.11 -1.87
N VAL A 155 2.06 23.91 -2.82
CA VAL A 155 1.96 22.72 -3.67
C VAL A 155 2.32 23.12 -5.09
N ALA A 156 3.41 22.58 -5.62
CA ALA A 156 3.86 22.83 -6.98
C ALA A 156 3.78 21.55 -7.83
N ILE A 157 3.04 21.62 -8.93
CA ILE A 157 2.79 20.53 -9.87
C ILE A 157 3.39 20.93 -11.22
N VAL A 158 4.37 20.17 -11.70
CA VAL A 158 5.09 20.47 -12.95
C VAL A 158 4.88 19.31 -13.92
N ASP A 159 4.18 19.59 -15.00
CA ASP A 159 3.95 18.67 -16.10
C ASP A 159 4.86 19.00 -17.28
N GLY A 160 6.03 18.37 -17.31
CA GLY A 160 7.05 18.56 -18.33
C GLY A 160 8.16 17.51 -18.24
N CYS A 161 8.83 17.24 -19.36
CA CYS A 161 9.91 16.26 -19.45
C CYS A 161 11.09 16.62 -18.54
N GLU A 162 11.75 15.61 -17.96
CA GLU A 162 12.97 15.75 -17.15
C GLU A 162 12.81 16.62 -15.88
N SER A 163 11.57 16.88 -15.46
CA SER A 163 11.25 17.73 -14.31
C SER A 163 11.64 17.14 -12.95
N GLY A 164 12.06 15.87 -12.87
CA GLY A 164 12.55 15.28 -11.63
C GLY A 164 13.87 15.87 -11.12
N ALA A 165 14.64 16.59 -11.96
CA ALA A 165 15.80 17.36 -11.49
C ALA A 165 15.40 18.45 -10.47
N PHE A 166 14.15 18.93 -10.56
CA PHE A 166 13.56 19.87 -9.60
C PHE A 166 13.37 19.26 -8.20
N THR A 167 13.11 17.95 -8.07
CA THR A 167 12.84 17.28 -6.78
C THR A 167 14.11 16.78 -6.07
N ARG A 168 15.24 16.57 -6.78
CA ARG A 168 16.47 15.98 -6.21
C ARG A 168 17.47 16.94 -5.54
N LEU A 169 17.16 18.23 -5.45
CA LEU A 169 18.15 19.26 -5.09
C LEU A 169 18.75 19.16 -3.66
N LYS A 170 18.28 18.31 -2.73
CA LYS A 170 18.90 18.09 -1.40
C LYS A 170 18.67 16.69 -0.79
N GLY A 171 19.69 16.17 -0.09
CA GLY A 171 19.66 14.90 0.66
C GLY A 171 19.09 15.03 2.07
N GLY A 172 17.76 14.95 2.19
CA GLY A 172 17.06 14.86 3.47
C GLY A 172 16.21 13.59 3.54
N ASP A 173 16.12 13.00 4.73
CA ASP A 173 15.40 11.75 4.96
C ASP A 173 13.88 11.88 4.78
N ARG A 174 13.29 10.86 4.14
CA ARG A 174 11.84 10.71 3.94
C ARG A 174 11.15 10.44 5.27
N VAL A 175 10.24 11.33 5.69
CA VAL A 175 9.33 11.05 6.81
C VAL A 175 7.91 10.96 6.26
N GLN A 176 7.23 9.83 6.50
CA GLN A 176 5.82 9.70 6.15
C GLN A 176 4.95 10.45 7.17
N PRO A 177 4.00 11.30 6.73
CA PRO A 177 3.02 11.90 7.62
C PRO A 177 2.09 10.82 8.19
N PHE A 178 1.98 10.74 9.50
CA PHE A 178 1.00 9.89 10.19
C PHE A 178 -0.43 10.31 9.82
N LEU A 179 -1.30 9.32 9.57
CA LEU A 179 -2.74 9.49 9.36
C LEU A 179 -3.44 9.72 10.71
N THR A 180 -3.82 10.97 11.02
CA THR A 180 -5.04 11.35 11.78
C THR A 180 -5.14 12.87 12.00
N ASP A 181 -6.39 13.35 11.88
CA ASP A 181 -7.03 14.66 12.07
C ASP A 181 -6.29 15.99 11.77
N GLU A 182 -7.09 16.91 11.21
CA GLU A 182 -6.75 18.26 10.76
C GLU A 182 -5.83 19.00 11.75
N SER A 183 -4.53 19.03 11.47
CA SER A 183 -3.66 19.92 12.22
C SER A 183 -3.78 21.35 11.70
N ALA A 184 -3.86 22.27 12.66
CA ALA A 184 -3.95 23.69 12.38
C ALA A 184 -2.63 24.25 11.81
N ASP A 185 -1.52 23.56 12.05
CA ASP A 185 -0.16 24.08 11.93
C ASP A 185 0.68 23.27 10.92
N MET A 186 0.23 23.20 9.65
CA MET A 186 1.05 22.67 8.56
C MET A 186 1.79 23.79 7.85
N THR A 187 3.10 23.65 7.70
CA THR A 187 3.95 24.53 6.89
C THR A 187 4.90 23.74 6.01
N GLY A 188 5.27 24.28 4.84
CA GLY A 188 6.29 23.69 3.97
C GLY A 188 5.88 23.52 2.50
N PHE A 189 6.54 22.60 1.81
CA PHE A 189 6.45 22.45 0.35
C PHE A 189 6.14 21.02 -0.07
N ALA A 190 5.33 20.87 -1.11
CA ALA A 190 5.13 19.60 -1.80
C ALA A 190 5.26 19.79 -3.31
N PHE A 191 6.03 18.91 -3.96
CA PHE A 191 6.42 19.01 -5.35
C PHE A 191 6.06 17.73 -6.10
N LEU A 192 5.22 17.84 -7.13
CA LEU A 192 4.79 16.74 -7.99
C LEU A 192 5.28 16.99 -9.40
N THR A 193 5.85 15.96 -10.03
CA THR A 193 6.33 16.03 -11.42
C THR A 193 5.71 14.93 -12.26
N SER A 194 5.41 15.21 -13.53
CA SER A 194 4.75 14.22 -14.40
C SER A 194 5.66 13.07 -14.84
N SER A 195 6.98 13.22 -14.77
CA SER A 195 7.97 12.21 -15.14
C SER A 195 9.23 12.26 -14.26
N SER A 196 10.05 11.20 -14.35
CA SER A 196 11.41 11.14 -13.81
C SER A 196 12.44 11.77 -14.77
N ASP A 197 13.66 12.07 -14.30
CA ASP A 197 14.70 12.82 -15.05
C ASP A 197 15.10 12.20 -16.41
N SER A 198 14.72 10.95 -16.70
CA SER A 198 15.08 10.24 -17.93
C SER A 198 13.87 9.75 -18.74
N GLU A 199 12.66 10.18 -18.37
CA GLU A 199 11.42 9.74 -19.00
C GLU A 199 10.69 10.89 -19.69
N ALA A 200 10.09 10.58 -20.83
CA ALA A 200 9.30 11.55 -21.58
C ALA A 200 7.92 11.74 -20.94
N SER A 201 7.50 13.00 -20.82
CA SER A 201 6.11 13.35 -20.56
C SER A 201 5.32 13.33 -21.86
N GLN A 202 4.11 12.76 -21.84
CA GLN A 202 3.35 12.46 -23.05
C GLN A 202 2.00 13.16 -23.10
N GLU A 203 1.63 13.66 -24.29
CA GLU A 203 0.30 14.16 -24.61
C GLU A 203 -0.44 13.27 -25.62
N SER A 204 -1.77 13.29 -25.59
CA SER A 204 -2.58 12.46 -26.47
C SER A 204 -3.77 13.22 -27.05
N ASP A 205 -3.88 13.20 -28.38
CA ASP A 205 -5.02 13.77 -29.12
C ASP A 205 -6.35 13.07 -28.77
N ARG A 206 -6.31 11.81 -28.30
CA ARG A 206 -7.51 11.06 -27.89
C ARG A 206 -8.16 11.66 -26.65
N ILE A 207 -7.33 12.04 -25.67
CA ILE A 207 -7.79 12.64 -24.40
C ILE A 207 -7.74 14.18 -24.44
N GLN A 208 -7.09 14.75 -25.46
CA GLN A 208 -6.88 16.19 -25.65
C GLN A 208 -6.18 16.85 -24.45
N ALA A 209 -5.19 16.15 -23.91
CA ALA A 209 -4.46 16.50 -22.69
C ALA A 209 -3.16 15.69 -22.60
N SER A 210 -2.26 16.09 -21.71
CA SER A 210 -1.25 15.18 -21.16
C SER A 210 -1.89 14.06 -20.34
N PHE A 211 -1.26 12.87 -20.33
CA PHE A 211 -1.77 11.77 -19.51
C PHE A 211 -1.76 12.11 -18.03
N PHE A 212 -0.68 12.73 -17.55
CA PHE A 212 -0.54 13.09 -16.14
C PHE A 212 -1.59 14.12 -15.71
N THR A 213 -1.72 15.24 -16.43
CA THR A 213 -2.71 16.27 -16.05
C THR A 213 -4.13 15.74 -16.14
N HIS A 214 -4.43 14.92 -17.16
CA HIS A 214 -5.74 14.28 -17.27
C HIS A 214 -6.11 13.51 -16.00
N PHE A 215 -5.20 12.67 -15.48
CA PHE A 215 -5.47 11.91 -14.26
C PHE A 215 -5.40 12.75 -12.98
N VAL A 216 -4.60 13.81 -12.94
CA VAL A 216 -4.65 14.75 -11.82
C VAL A 216 -6.03 15.42 -11.75
N VAL A 217 -6.57 15.89 -12.88
CA VAL A 217 -7.91 16.49 -12.94
C VAL A 217 -9.01 15.47 -12.58
N SER A 218 -8.93 14.24 -13.10
CA SER A 218 -9.84 13.15 -12.72
C SER A 218 -9.78 12.85 -11.22
N GLY A 219 -8.57 12.82 -10.66
CA GLY A 219 -8.30 12.57 -9.25
C GLY A 219 -8.93 13.64 -8.36
N LEU A 220 -8.71 14.92 -8.66
CA LEU A 220 -9.28 16.07 -7.95
C LEU A 220 -10.81 16.06 -7.91
N ARG A 221 -11.46 15.55 -8.98
CA ARG A 221 -12.92 15.38 -9.03
C ARG A 221 -13.45 14.23 -8.16
N GLY A 222 -12.58 13.41 -7.58
CA GLY A 222 -12.96 12.31 -6.70
C GLY A 222 -12.55 10.92 -7.18
N ALA A 223 -11.94 10.78 -8.35
CA ALA A 223 -11.44 9.47 -8.78
C ALA A 223 -10.30 8.95 -7.87
N ALA A 224 -9.62 9.86 -7.17
CA ALA A 224 -8.56 9.57 -6.22
C ALA A 224 -9.05 9.32 -4.78
N ASP A 225 -10.32 9.60 -4.44
CA ASP A 225 -10.89 9.39 -3.09
C ASP A 225 -11.04 7.89 -2.80
N THR A 226 -9.94 7.27 -2.41
CA THR A 226 -9.87 5.83 -2.10
C THR A 226 -10.39 5.52 -0.70
N THR A 227 -10.30 6.49 0.21
CA THR A 227 -10.80 6.38 1.58
C THR A 227 -12.30 6.65 1.70
N GLN A 228 -12.94 7.13 0.62
CA GLN A 228 -14.35 7.51 0.57
C GLN A 228 -14.72 8.58 1.59
N SER A 229 -13.76 9.45 1.89
CA SER A 229 -13.93 10.53 2.87
C SER A 229 -14.75 11.69 2.31
N GLY A 230 -15.01 11.72 0.99
CA GLY A 230 -15.58 12.87 0.31
C GLY A 230 -14.58 14.02 0.16
N ARG A 231 -13.30 13.76 0.39
CA ARG A 231 -12.18 14.70 0.26
C ARG A 231 -11.06 14.00 -0.48
N VAL A 232 -10.31 14.74 -1.28
CA VAL A 232 -9.13 14.20 -1.98
C VAL A 232 -7.89 14.83 -1.37
N THR A 233 -7.05 14.00 -0.78
CA THR A 233 -5.76 14.46 -0.24
C THR A 233 -4.68 14.50 -1.30
N LEU A 234 -3.59 15.23 -1.02
CA LEU A 234 -2.42 15.31 -1.91
C LEU A 234 -1.79 13.94 -2.14
N ASN A 235 -1.69 13.11 -1.10
CA ASN A 235 -1.14 11.75 -1.23
C ASN A 235 -2.06 10.82 -2.04
N GLU A 236 -3.38 10.88 -1.82
CA GLU A 236 -4.36 10.14 -2.62
C GLU A 236 -4.28 10.54 -4.10
N LEU A 237 -4.23 11.84 -4.38
CA LEU A 237 -4.10 12.38 -5.72
C LEU A 237 -2.83 11.88 -6.41
N TYR A 238 -1.69 11.94 -5.73
CA TYR A 238 -0.41 11.46 -6.26
C TYR A 238 -0.48 9.97 -6.60
N HIS A 239 -0.89 9.12 -5.66
CA HIS A 239 -0.96 7.68 -5.88
C HIS A 239 -1.92 7.30 -7.01
N TYR A 240 -3.04 8.01 -7.12
CA TYR A 240 -3.98 7.85 -8.23
C TYR A 240 -3.33 8.26 -9.56
N ALA A 241 -2.81 9.48 -9.66
CA ALA A 241 -2.21 10.00 -10.88
C ALA A 241 -1.02 9.15 -11.34
N PHE A 242 -0.18 8.68 -10.41
CA PHE A 242 0.94 7.77 -10.68
C PHE A 242 0.47 6.48 -11.34
N ARG A 243 -0.49 5.78 -10.70
CA ARG A 243 -0.97 4.47 -11.19
C ARG A 243 -1.61 4.59 -12.56
N GLU A 244 -2.47 5.58 -12.76
CA GLU A 244 -3.21 5.73 -14.02
C GLU A 244 -2.30 6.21 -15.16
N THR A 245 -1.38 7.13 -14.88
CA THR A 245 -0.39 7.59 -15.87
C THR A 245 0.49 6.44 -16.33
N LEU A 246 1.04 5.65 -15.39
CA LEU A 246 1.87 4.50 -15.71
C LEU A 246 1.08 3.43 -16.50
N ALA A 247 -0.15 3.12 -16.07
CA ALA A 247 -0.99 2.14 -16.75
C ALA A 247 -1.24 2.53 -18.21
N MET A 248 -1.56 3.80 -18.46
CA MET A 248 -1.87 4.29 -19.81
C MET A 248 -0.63 4.44 -20.70
N THR A 249 0.50 4.84 -20.13
CA THR A 249 1.73 5.09 -20.90
C THR A 249 2.54 3.82 -21.16
N SER A 250 2.37 2.76 -20.35
CA SER A 250 3.11 1.49 -20.47
C SER A 250 3.03 0.81 -21.84
N SER A 251 1.98 1.07 -22.62
CA SER A 251 1.74 0.52 -23.96
C SER A 251 1.96 1.53 -25.09
N THR A 252 2.40 2.74 -24.77
CA THR A 252 2.71 3.79 -25.76
C THR A 252 4.08 3.58 -26.39
N THR A 253 4.28 4.11 -27.59
CA THR A 253 5.57 4.05 -28.30
C THR A 253 6.70 4.79 -27.56
N ALA A 254 6.36 5.81 -26.76
CA ALA A 254 7.33 6.56 -25.95
C ALA A 254 7.71 5.84 -24.65
N GLY A 255 7.07 4.71 -24.32
CA GLY A 255 7.37 3.90 -23.14
C GLY A 255 6.61 4.36 -21.88
N PRO A 256 6.84 3.69 -20.74
CA PRO A 256 6.19 4.03 -19.47
C PRO A 256 6.63 5.41 -18.95
N GLN A 257 5.72 6.11 -18.29
CA GLN A 257 5.96 7.38 -17.62
C GLN A 257 5.69 7.24 -16.12
N HIS A 258 6.68 7.55 -15.28
CA HIS A 258 6.57 7.51 -13.82
C HIS A 258 6.59 8.92 -13.22
N PRO A 259 5.44 9.44 -12.76
CA PRO A 259 5.40 10.69 -11.99
C PRO A 259 6.30 10.61 -10.74
N SER A 260 6.90 11.72 -10.33
CA SER A 260 7.70 11.82 -9.11
C SER A 260 7.05 12.75 -8.08
N TYR A 261 7.41 12.57 -6.81
CA TYR A 261 6.85 13.32 -5.69
C TYR A 261 7.87 13.52 -4.58
N ASP A 262 7.95 14.75 -4.06
CA ASP A 262 8.78 15.16 -2.93
C ASP A 262 7.97 16.02 -1.95
N ILE A 263 8.06 15.72 -0.66
CA ILE A 263 7.32 16.41 0.41
C ILE A 263 8.29 16.86 1.48
N GLN A 264 8.21 18.14 1.83
CA GLN A 264 8.85 18.74 2.99
C GLN A 264 7.79 19.55 3.76
N LEU A 265 6.88 18.83 4.40
CA LEU A 265 5.82 19.40 5.23
C LEU A 265 6.12 19.10 6.70
N THR A 266 5.99 20.11 7.54
CA THR A 266 6.03 19.99 9.00
C THR A 266 4.62 20.20 9.55
N GLY A 267 4.12 19.23 10.31
CA GLY A 267 2.77 19.20 10.88
C GLY A 267 2.19 17.78 10.89
N THR A 268 0.98 17.59 11.44
CA THR A 268 0.30 16.28 11.46
C THR A 268 -0.86 16.23 10.46
N GLY A 269 -0.97 15.16 9.68
CA GLY A 269 -2.01 14.99 8.67
C GLY A 269 -1.57 15.29 7.23
N ASP A 270 -2.48 15.08 6.29
CA ASP A 270 -2.27 15.27 4.84
C ASP A 270 -3.01 16.51 4.33
N ILE A 271 -2.56 17.09 3.22
CA ILE A 271 -3.17 18.29 2.63
C ILE A 271 -4.42 17.87 1.85
N VAL A 272 -5.59 18.36 2.26
CA VAL A 272 -6.83 18.20 1.49
C VAL A 272 -6.83 19.21 0.35
N LEU A 273 -6.76 18.72 -0.89
CA LEU A 273 -6.78 19.58 -2.08
C LEU A 273 -8.19 19.94 -2.51
N THR A 274 -9.12 18.98 -2.49
CA THR A 274 -10.52 19.22 -2.88
C THR A 274 -11.48 18.57 -1.91
N ASP A 275 -12.61 19.23 -1.67
CA ASP A 275 -13.74 18.69 -0.90
C ASP A 275 -14.90 18.46 -1.88
N ILE A 276 -15.26 17.18 -2.06
CA ILE A 276 -16.32 16.72 -2.96
C ILE A 276 -17.56 16.27 -2.17
N SER A 277 -17.67 16.64 -0.89
CA SER A 277 -18.84 16.32 -0.05
C SER A 277 -20.08 17.14 -0.41
N ARG A 278 -19.90 18.31 -1.03
CA ARG A 278 -20.99 19.22 -1.46
C ARG A 278 -20.73 19.84 -2.84
N PRO A 279 -20.59 19.03 -3.90
CA PRO A 279 -20.25 19.55 -5.21
C PRO A 279 -21.48 20.25 -5.85
N GLU A 280 -21.23 21.09 -6.85
CA GLU A 280 -22.31 21.67 -7.66
C GLU A 280 -23.13 20.62 -8.42
N GLY A 281 -22.57 19.43 -8.63
CA GLY A 281 -23.22 18.25 -9.18
C GLY A 281 -22.36 17.02 -8.94
N ALA A 282 -22.98 15.85 -8.82
CA ALA A 282 -22.26 14.61 -8.60
C ALA A 282 -22.83 13.44 -9.41
N LEU A 283 -21.93 12.60 -9.88
CA LEU A 283 -22.25 11.25 -10.36
C LEU A 283 -21.83 10.25 -9.28
N ARG A 284 -22.80 9.47 -8.79
CA ARG A 284 -22.55 8.41 -7.81
C ARG A 284 -22.61 7.05 -8.52
N PHE A 285 -21.46 6.47 -8.76
CA PHE A 285 -21.32 5.13 -9.31
C PHE A 285 -21.67 4.11 -8.23
N ALA A 286 -22.73 3.33 -8.46
CA ALA A 286 -23.17 2.29 -7.53
C ALA A 286 -22.13 1.16 -7.42
N SER A 287 -22.11 0.46 -6.28
CA SER A 287 -21.37 -0.79 -6.16
C SER A 287 -21.88 -1.82 -7.18
N GLY A 288 -20.99 -2.71 -7.63
CA GLY A 288 -21.25 -3.68 -8.69
C GLY A 288 -20.90 -3.20 -10.10
N LEU A 289 -20.53 -1.93 -10.30
CA LEU A 289 -19.98 -1.44 -11.57
C LEU A 289 -18.45 -1.59 -11.59
N SER A 290 -17.93 -2.50 -12.41
CA SER A 290 -16.50 -2.72 -12.65
C SER A 290 -16.09 -2.32 -14.08
N GLY A 291 -14.84 -1.90 -14.23
CA GLY A 291 -14.24 -1.57 -15.52
C GLY A 291 -13.76 -0.12 -15.65
N ARG A 292 -13.39 0.26 -16.87
CA ARG A 292 -12.94 1.60 -17.22
C ARG A 292 -14.16 2.48 -17.50
N VAL A 293 -14.33 3.53 -16.71
CA VAL A 293 -15.38 4.54 -16.89
C VAL A 293 -14.81 5.68 -17.71
N LEU A 294 -15.51 6.05 -18.78
CA LEU A 294 -15.29 7.25 -19.57
C LEU A 294 -16.54 8.14 -19.46
N ILE A 295 -16.35 9.38 -19.01
CA ILE A 295 -17.43 10.36 -18.89
C ILE A 295 -17.21 11.46 -19.91
N ARG A 296 -18.20 11.67 -20.77
CA ARG A 296 -18.20 12.74 -21.77
C ARG A 296 -19.33 13.71 -21.48
N SER A 297 -19.06 14.99 -21.63
CA SER A 297 -20.11 16.02 -21.66
C SER A 297 -20.93 15.94 -22.95
N ALA A 298 -22.09 16.58 -22.98
CA ALA A 298 -22.88 16.77 -24.20
C ALA A 298 -22.10 17.41 -25.37
N ALA A 299 -21.06 18.20 -25.08
CA ALA A 299 -20.17 18.78 -26.08
C ALA A 299 -19.14 17.79 -26.65
N GLY A 300 -19.13 16.53 -26.18
CA GLY A 300 -18.19 15.49 -26.59
C GLY A 300 -16.85 15.51 -25.84
N ASN A 301 -16.60 16.54 -25.02
CA ASN A 301 -15.37 16.66 -24.24
C ASN A 301 -15.31 15.59 -23.15
N ILE A 302 -14.16 14.94 -23.01
CA ILE A 302 -13.90 13.99 -21.92
C ILE A 302 -13.71 14.77 -20.62
N ILE A 303 -14.56 14.48 -19.64
CA ILE A 303 -14.54 15.12 -18.32
C ILE A 303 -13.66 14.34 -17.34
N SER A 304 -13.72 13.01 -17.40
CA SER A 304 -12.93 12.14 -16.55
C SER A 304 -12.87 10.74 -17.15
N GLU A 305 -11.71 10.09 -16.98
CA GLU A 305 -11.51 8.67 -17.29
C GLU A 305 -10.90 7.99 -16.07
N PHE A 306 -11.52 6.93 -15.54
CA PHE A 306 -11.00 6.25 -14.35
C PHE A 306 -11.42 4.78 -14.28
N HIS A 307 -10.72 3.99 -13.47
CA HIS A 307 -11.09 2.60 -13.22
C HIS A 307 -11.93 2.45 -11.94
N THR A 308 -13.03 1.70 -12.03
CA THR A 308 -13.84 1.26 -10.88
C THR A 308 -13.71 -0.25 -10.69
N SER A 309 -13.53 -0.70 -9.43
CA SER A 309 -13.43 -2.12 -9.07
C SER A 309 -14.77 -2.76 -8.74
N GLY A 310 -15.85 -1.98 -8.67
CA GLY A 310 -17.20 -2.46 -8.30
C GLY A 310 -17.38 -2.81 -6.83
N SER A 311 -16.32 -2.81 -6.01
CA SER A 311 -16.39 -3.17 -4.58
C SER A 311 -17.08 -2.12 -3.71
N SER A 312 -17.07 -0.86 -4.12
CA SER A 312 -17.61 0.24 -3.34
C SER A 312 -18.16 1.34 -4.25
N ALA A 313 -19.15 2.08 -3.76
CA ALA A 313 -19.72 3.20 -4.51
C ALA A 313 -18.71 4.35 -4.60
N ARG A 314 -18.63 5.02 -5.75
CA ARG A 314 -17.70 6.15 -5.95
C ARG A 314 -18.45 7.41 -6.35
N ILE A 315 -18.05 8.54 -5.78
CA ILE A 315 -18.60 9.85 -6.12
C ILE A 315 -17.60 10.57 -7.01
N LEU A 316 -18.09 11.16 -8.09
CA LEU A 316 -17.33 12.06 -8.94
C LEU A 316 -18.05 13.39 -9.06
N ALA A 317 -17.38 14.46 -8.67
CA ALA A 317 -17.87 15.83 -8.78
C ALA A 317 -17.78 16.32 -10.24
N VAL A 318 -18.93 16.71 -10.78
CA VAL A 318 -19.09 17.18 -12.16
C VAL A 318 -20.03 18.39 -12.19
N PRO A 319 -19.86 19.33 -13.14
CA PRO A 319 -20.81 20.43 -13.29
C PRO A 319 -22.25 19.94 -13.54
N PRO A 320 -23.26 20.78 -13.31
CA PRO A 320 -24.62 20.49 -13.76
C PRO A 320 -24.66 20.37 -15.29
N GLY A 321 -25.26 19.32 -15.83
CA GLY A 321 -25.26 19.06 -17.27
C GLY A 321 -25.67 17.65 -17.66
N SER A 322 -25.62 17.37 -18.97
CA SER A 322 -25.86 16.05 -19.54
C SER A 322 -24.54 15.35 -19.82
N TYR A 323 -24.45 14.08 -19.43
CA TYR A 323 -23.26 13.26 -19.54
C TYR A 323 -23.55 11.94 -20.21
N GLU A 324 -22.71 11.57 -21.18
CA GLU A 324 -22.62 10.21 -21.70
C GLU A 324 -21.57 9.46 -20.87
N ILE A 325 -21.96 8.32 -20.32
CA ILE A 325 -21.07 7.47 -19.53
C ILE A 325 -20.92 6.15 -20.26
N ILE A 326 -19.67 5.80 -20.56
CA ILE A 326 -19.30 4.51 -21.14
C ILE A 326 -18.48 3.74 -20.11
N ILE A 327 -18.92 2.53 -19.78
CA ILE A 327 -18.17 1.62 -18.91
C ILE A 327 -17.71 0.44 -19.76
N SER A 328 -16.39 0.32 -19.91
CA SER A 328 -15.77 -0.74 -20.70
C SER A 328 -15.06 -1.74 -19.81
N GLU A 329 -15.45 -2.99 -19.95
CA GLU A 329 -14.77 -4.17 -19.41
C GLU A 329 -14.31 -5.04 -20.59
N GLN A 330 -13.34 -5.93 -20.39
CA GLN A 330 -12.54 -6.58 -21.46
C GLN A 330 -13.26 -6.86 -22.80
N ASN A 331 -14.50 -7.38 -22.75
CA ASN A 331 -15.32 -7.68 -23.94
C ASN A 331 -16.72 -7.03 -23.97
N THR A 332 -17.08 -6.20 -23.00
CA THR A 332 -18.40 -5.58 -22.90
C THR A 332 -18.24 -4.08 -22.74
N SER A 333 -19.10 -3.30 -23.41
CA SER A 333 -19.18 -1.88 -23.15
C SER A 333 -20.63 -1.52 -22.89
N LEU A 334 -20.86 -0.87 -21.78
CA LEU A 334 -22.15 -0.39 -21.35
C LEU A 334 -22.17 1.13 -21.57
N ARG A 335 -23.30 1.66 -22.01
CA ARG A 335 -23.50 3.10 -22.20
C ARG A 335 -24.77 3.54 -21.52
N GLY A 336 -24.76 4.73 -20.92
CA GLY A 336 -25.97 5.42 -20.50
C GLY A 336 -25.79 6.93 -20.58
N ASP A 337 -26.91 7.63 -20.69
CA ASP A 337 -26.97 9.08 -20.71
C ASP A 337 -27.60 9.57 -19.39
N PHE A 338 -26.93 10.48 -18.69
CA PHE A 338 -27.26 10.90 -17.34
C PHE A 338 -27.39 12.42 -17.27
N GLN A 339 -28.44 12.90 -16.60
CA GLN A 339 -28.62 14.31 -16.31
C GLN A 339 -28.22 14.60 -14.86
N VAL A 340 -27.36 15.58 -14.64
CA VAL A 340 -26.97 16.06 -13.32
C VAL A 340 -27.58 17.44 -13.09
N ALA A 341 -28.45 17.55 -12.09
CA ALA A 341 -29.03 18.82 -11.66
C ALA A 341 -28.07 19.60 -10.76
N ARG A 342 -28.27 20.92 -10.64
CA ARG A 342 -27.48 21.75 -9.73
C ARG A 342 -27.73 21.32 -8.28
N HIS A 343 -26.65 21.13 -7.53
CA HIS A 343 -26.57 20.51 -6.21
C HIS A 343 -27.21 19.11 -6.13
N GLY A 344 -27.41 18.45 -7.28
CA GLY A 344 -27.98 17.12 -7.37
C GLY A 344 -26.90 16.05 -7.45
N THR A 345 -27.21 14.88 -6.89
CA THR A 345 -26.42 13.65 -7.11
C THR A 345 -27.23 12.70 -7.97
N THR A 346 -26.69 12.32 -9.12
CA THR A 346 -27.29 11.35 -10.03
C THR A 346 -26.61 10.00 -9.84
N GLU A 347 -27.40 8.98 -9.50
CA GLU A 347 -26.88 7.61 -9.37
C GLU A 347 -26.66 6.99 -10.76
N VAL A 348 -25.50 6.38 -10.94
CA VAL A 348 -25.15 5.58 -12.11
C VAL A 348 -25.19 4.13 -11.64
N ALA A 349 -26.23 3.40 -12.05
CA ALA A 349 -26.41 1.99 -11.70
C ALA A 349 -26.49 1.12 -12.96
N LEU A 350 -26.19 -0.17 -12.82
CA LEU A 350 -26.17 -1.12 -13.94
C LEU A 350 -27.50 -1.17 -14.71
N ARG A 351 -28.63 -0.96 -14.03
CA ARG A 351 -29.98 -0.92 -14.62
C ARG A 351 -30.22 0.24 -15.60
N ASP A 352 -29.43 1.30 -15.48
CA ASP A 352 -29.56 2.54 -16.27
C ASP A 352 -28.60 2.54 -17.47
N LEU A 353 -27.87 1.43 -17.67
CA LEU A 353 -26.91 1.27 -18.75
C LEU A 353 -27.39 0.22 -19.76
N VAL A 354 -27.19 0.50 -21.04
CA VAL A 354 -27.48 -0.40 -22.14
C VAL A 354 -26.19 -0.97 -22.73
N PRO A 355 -26.14 -2.28 -23.06
CA PRO A 355 -25.02 -2.86 -23.79
C PRO A 355 -24.84 -2.21 -25.16
N MET A 356 -23.64 -1.68 -25.43
CA MET A 356 -23.25 -1.24 -26.77
C MET A 356 -22.76 -2.43 -27.58
N ARG A 357 -23.41 -2.67 -28.73
CA ARG A 357 -22.77 -3.44 -29.80
C ARG A 357 -21.61 -2.61 -30.34
N ARG A 358 -20.38 -3.11 -30.24
CA ARG A 358 -19.22 -2.47 -30.88
C ARG A 358 -19.48 -2.48 -32.39
N GLU A 359 -19.63 -1.31 -32.98
CA GLU A 359 -19.66 -1.19 -34.44
C GLU A 359 -18.25 -1.49 -34.95
N ILE A 360 -18.13 -2.48 -35.84
CA ILE A 360 -16.86 -2.84 -36.46
C ILE A 360 -16.50 -1.69 -37.39
N THR A 361 -15.69 -0.76 -36.91
CA THR A 361 -15.19 0.35 -37.71
C THR A 361 -13.86 -0.05 -38.34
N ARG A 362 -13.72 0.29 -39.62
CA ARG A 362 -12.49 0.10 -40.38
C ARG A 362 -11.54 1.25 -40.03
N LEU A 363 -10.32 0.94 -39.59
CA LEU A 363 -9.27 1.95 -39.47
C LEU A 363 -9.00 2.54 -40.86
N ARG A 364 -9.08 3.87 -40.97
CA ARG A 364 -8.79 4.56 -42.23
C ARG A 364 -7.28 4.53 -42.45
N GLY A 365 -6.83 3.80 -43.45
CA GLY A 365 -5.41 3.74 -43.86
C GLY A 365 -4.74 2.37 -43.71
N SER A 366 -5.36 1.38 -43.04
CA SER A 366 -4.85 0.01 -43.09
C SER A 366 -5.46 -0.74 -44.26
N GLY A 367 -4.63 -1.14 -45.22
CA GLY A 367 -4.98 -2.07 -46.28
C GLY A 367 -5.15 -3.50 -45.75
N GLU A 368 -5.85 -3.67 -44.62
CA GLU A 368 -5.93 -4.94 -43.90
C GLU A 368 -7.35 -5.50 -43.96
N GLU A 369 -7.43 -6.76 -44.39
CA GLU A 369 -8.63 -7.57 -44.38
C GLU A 369 -9.04 -7.90 -42.94
N ALA A 370 -10.35 -7.96 -42.69
CA ALA A 370 -10.91 -8.23 -41.38
C ALA A 370 -10.40 -9.57 -40.80
N GLY A 371 -9.99 -9.55 -39.53
CA GLY A 371 -9.52 -10.71 -38.77
C GLY A 371 -10.54 -11.85 -38.79
N GLY A 372 -10.12 -13.00 -39.32
CA GLY A 372 -10.89 -14.23 -39.32
C GLY A 372 -10.65 -15.04 -38.05
N PHE A 373 -11.69 -15.73 -37.57
CA PHE A 373 -11.54 -16.80 -36.59
C PHE A 373 -10.62 -17.90 -37.16
N ARG A 374 -9.48 -18.17 -36.52
CA ARG A 374 -8.57 -19.24 -36.93
C ARG A 374 -8.64 -20.39 -35.92
N PHE A 375 -9.33 -21.46 -36.32
CA PHE A 375 -9.45 -22.70 -35.56
C PHE A 375 -8.28 -23.65 -35.88
N ALA A 376 -7.55 -24.13 -34.87
CA ALA A 376 -6.50 -25.12 -35.04
C ALA A 376 -6.72 -26.34 -34.12
N ALA A 377 -7.05 -27.49 -34.73
CA ALA A 377 -7.15 -28.78 -34.05
C ALA A 377 -6.20 -29.79 -34.69
N GLY A 378 -5.39 -30.51 -33.89
CA GLY A 378 -4.42 -31.49 -34.38
C GLY A 378 -4.27 -32.73 -33.48
N VAL A 379 -4.11 -33.91 -34.08
CA VAL A 379 -4.08 -35.23 -33.40
C VAL A 379 -2.93 -36.10 -34.00
N PHE A 380 -1.74 -36.14 -33.34
CA PHE A 380 -0.57 -37.08 -33.47
C PHE A 380 0.33 -37.07 -34.76
N PRO A 381 1.52 -37.76 -34.82
CA PRO A 381 2.91 -37.37 -34.44
C PRO A 381 3.93 -37.36 -35.63
N PRO A 382 5.27 -37.40 -35.39
CA PRO A 382 6.23 -36.30 -35.57
C PRO A 382 6.66 -36.04 -37.03
N LEU A 383 6.12 -35.01 -37.67
CA LEU A 383 6.79 -34.31 -38.77
C LEU A 383 6.61 -32.82 -38.50
N GLU A 384 7.72 -32.11 -38.34
CA GLU A 384 7.76 -30.68 -38.04
C GLU A 384 7.06 -29.90 -39.16
N TRP A 385 5.84 -29.43 -38.92
CA TRP A 385 5.22 -28.39 -39.74
C TRP A 385 5.21 -27.08 -38.95
N GLU A 386 6.28 -26.33 -39.15
CA GLU A 386 6.46 -24.97 -38.67
C GLU A 386 5.46 -24.06 -39.39
N TRP A 387 4.33 -23.78 -38.75
CA TRP A 387 3.48 -22.66 -39.18
C TRP A 387 4.06 -21.41 -38.54
N SER A 388 4.94 -20.74 -39.29
CA SER A 388 5.31 -19.34 -39.01
C SER A 388 4.08 -18.48 -39.24
N ILE A 389 3.27 -18.33 -38.20
CA ILE A 389 2.28 -17.27 -38.14
C ILE A 389 3.09 -15.99 -37.90
N GLY A 390 3.00 -15.04 -38.84
CA GLY A 390 3.50 -13.68 -38.65
C GLY A 390 2.99 -13.07 -37.35
N GLU A 391 3.57 -11.95 -36.93
CA GLU A 391 3.22 -11.26 -35.68
C GLU A 391 1.71 -11.21 -35.47
N LEU A 392 1.24 -11.99 -34.49
CA LEU A 392 -0.17 -12.12 -34.15
C LEU A 392 -0.65 -10.79 -33.56
N HIS A 393 -1.76 -10.28 -34.10
CA HIS A 393 -2.35 -9.01 -33.66
C HIS A 393 -3.01 -9.22 -32.27
N PRO A 394 -3.08 -8.20 -31.40
CA PRO A 394 -3.71 -8.30 -30.07
C PRO A 394 -5.19 -8.72 -30.06
N GLN A 395 -5.82 -8.87 -31.23
CA GLN A 395 -7.24 -9.17 -31.42
C GLN A 395 -7.49 -10.61 -31.93
N ASP A 396 -6.44 -11.40 -32.18
CA ASP A 396 -6.58 -12.77 -32.70
C ASP A 396 -6.92 -13.74 -31.56
N ILE A 397 -8.14 -14.30 -31.52
CA ILE A 397 -8.50 -15.39 -30.60
C ILE A 397 -8.05 -16.73 -31.20
N ASN A 398 -7.03 -17.34 -30.63
CA ASN A 398 -6.56 -18.67 -30.99
C ASN A 398 -7.20 -19.73 -30.09
N LEU A 399 -7.83 -20.74 -30.71
CA LEU A 399 -8.28 -21.98 -30.07
C LEU A 399 -7.37 -23.11 -30.54
N GLY A 400 -6.47 -23.56 -29.67
CA GLY A 400 -5.54 -24.66 -29.94
C GLY A 400 -5.93 -25.92 -29.18
N LEU A 401 -6.24 -27.00 -29.91
CA LEU A 401 -6.44 -28.34 -29.34
C LEU A 401 -5.39 -29.30 -29.91
N SER A 402 -4.54 -29.86 -29.05
CA SER A 402 -3.50 -30.81 -29.45
C SER A 402 -3.50 -32.05 -28.57
N ALA A 403 -3.58 -33.24 -29.15
CA ALA A 403 -3.63 -34.47 -28.36
C ALA A 403 -2.28 -34.90 -27.77
N VAL A 404 -1.15 -34.44 -28.33
CA VAL A 404 0.21 -34.80 -27.87
C VAL A 404 1.00 -33.56 -27.49
N SER A 405 1.39 -32.76 -28.46
CA SER A 405 2.17 -31.54 -28.20
C SER A 405 1.67 -30.40 -29.05
N SER A 406 1.69 -29.20 -28.47
CA SER A 406 1.48 -27.95 -29.18
C SER A 406 2.76 -27.11 -29.12
N ARG A 407 3.15 -26.53 -30.25
CA ARG A 407 4.19 -25.52 -30.33
C ARG A 407 3.60 -24.31 -31.03
N VAL A 408 3.49 -23.18 -30.33
CA VAL A 408 2.82 -21.97 -30.81
C VAL A 408 3.71 -20.76 -30.50
N ARG A 409 3.68 -19.71 -31.31
CA ARG A 409 4.46 -18.50 -31.02
C ARG A 409 3.79 -17.68 -29.90
N ASN A 410 2.56 -17.22 -30.11
CA ASN A 410 1.76 -16.54 -29.08
C ASN A 410 0.38 -17.17 -28.97
N THR A 411 -0.19 -17.15 -27.78
CA THR A 411 -1.60 -17.53 -27.54
C THR A 411 -2.35 -16.32 -27.03
N ALA A 412 -3.49 -16.02 -27.64
CA ALA A 412 -4.51 -15.11 -27.12
C ALA A 412 -5.84 -15.88 -27.14
N GLY A 413 -6.37 -16.30 -25.99
CA GLY A 413 -7.57 -17.16 -25.92
C GLY A 413 -7.35 -18.48 -25.15
N PHE A 414 -7.48 -19.63 -25.82
CA PHE A 414 -7.46 -20.96 -25.18
C PHE A 414 -6.49 -21.92 -25.88
N ASN A 415 -5.60 -22.53 -25.09
CA ASN A 415 -4.66 -23.55 -25.54
C ASN A 415 -4.77 -24.80 -24.65
N LEU A 416 -5.11 -25.95 -25.23
CA LEU A 416 -5.15 -27.24 -24.56
C LEU A 416 -4.21 -28.23 -25.27
N SER A 417 -3.28 -28.80 -24.51
CA SER A 417 -2.31 -29.79 -24.98
C SER A 417 -2.35 -31.06 -24.13
N GLY A 418 -2.35 -32.23 -24.75
CA GLY A 418 -2.43 -33.52 -24.05
C GLY A 418 -1.18 -33.89 -23.25
N ILE A 419 0.03 -33.61 -23.77
CA ILE A 419 1.29 -33.92 -23.07
C ILE A 419 2.11 -32.65 -22.85
N HIS A 420 2.50 -31.94 -23.90
CA HIS A 420 3.42 -30.80 -23.79
C HIS A 420 2.95 -29.57 -24.55
N SER A 421 2.95 -28.40 -23.94
CA SER A 421 2.68 -27.12 -24.61
C SER A 421 3.93 -26.24 -24.57
N SER A 422 4.37 -25.76 -25.73
CA SER A 422 5.56 -24.92 -25.88
C SER A 422 5.20 -23.62 -26.59
N LEU A 423 5.26 -22.51 -25.87
CA LEU A 423 5.05 -21.17 -26.39
C LEU A 423 6.39 -20.44 -26.47
N SER A 424 6.79 -19.99 -27.67
CA SER A 424 8.03 -19.21 -27.84
C SER A 424 7.88 -17.71 -27.55
N GLY A 425 6.65 -17.25 -27.33
CA GLY A 425 6.30 -15.88 -26.96
C GLY A 425 5.31 -15.85 -25.80
N ASN A 426 4.27 -15.03 -25.89
CA ASN A 426 3.38 -14.71 -24.77
C ASN A 426 2.12 -15.58 -24.75
N ASN A 427 1.62 -15.86 -23.55
CA ASN A 427 0.29 -16.41 -23.29
C ASN A 427 -0.63 -15.30 -22.77
N THR A 428 -1.81 -15.13 -23.36
CA THR A 428 -2.87 -14.23 -22.90
C THR A 428 -4.20 -15.00 -22.90
N GLY A 429 -4.61 -15.56 -21.77
CA GLY A 429 -5.82 -16.37 -21.64
C GLY A 429 -5.62 -17.65 -20.83
N LEU A 430 -6.27 -18.75 -21.23
CA LEU A 430 -6.23 -20.04 -20.55
C LEU A 430 -5.34 -21.04 -21.31
N GLN A 431 -4.31 -21.54 -20.64
CA GLN A 431 -3.47 -22.62 -21.11
C GLN A 431 -3.58 -23.83 -20.18
N ILE A 432 -3.78 -25.01 -20.75
CA ILE A 432 -3.83 -26.29 -20.04
C ILE A 432 -2.91 -27.27 -20.77
N SER A 433 -1.98 -27.89 -20.04
CA SER A 433 -1.12 -28.96 -20.57
C SER A 433 -1.13 -30.18 -19.68
N GLY A 434 -1.27 -31.38 -20.25
CA GLY A 434 -1.39 -32.60 -19.45
C GLY A 434 -0.14 -33.02 -18.68
N VAL A 435 1.08 -32.70 -19.17
CA VAL A 435 2.34 -33.04 -18.48
C VAL A 435 3.20 -31.80 -18.25
N ALA A 436 3.58 -31.08 -19.31
CA ALA A 436 4.52 -29.96 -19.19
C ALA A 436 4.06 -28.73 -20.00
N ALA A 437 4.25 -27.54 -19.46
CA ALA A 437 3.98 -26.27 -20.15
C ALA A 437 5.22 -25.37 -20.08
N THR A 438 5.68 -24.90 -21.23
CA THR A 438 6.79 -23.95 -21.35
C THR A 438 6.29 -22.69 -22.05
N ILE A 439 6.48 -21.52 -21.45
CA ILE A 439 6.13 -20.21 -22.02
C ILE A 439 7.39 -19.36 -21.97
N ALA A 440 8.04 -19.10 -23.10
CA ALA A 440 9.28 -18.33 -23.11
C ALA A 440 9.07 -16.85 -22.76
N GLY A 441 7.90 -16.29 -23.08
CA GLY A 441 7.52 -14.92 -22.76
C GLY A 441 6.68 -14.77 -21.49
N ASN A 442 5.82 -13.75 -21.49
CA ASN A 442 4.92 -13.45 -20.38
C ASN A 442 3.64 -14.29 -20.45
N SER A 443 3.06 -14.60 -19.29
CA SER A 443 1.75 -15.21 -19.15
C SER A 443 0.76 -14.25 -18.49
N HIS A 444 -0.34 -13.93 -19.14
CA HIS A 444 -1.43 -13.12 -18.61
C HIS A 444 -2.71 -13.97 -18.64
N GLY A 445 -3.18 -14.42 -17.48
CA GLY A 445 -4.35 -15.28 -17.35
C GLY A 445 -4.08 -16.53 -16.52
N MET A 446 -4.55 -17.68 -16.99
CA MET A 446 -4.43 -18.96 -16.29
C MET A 446 -3.51 -19.90 -17.06
N ALA A 447 -2.50 -20.43 -16.39
CA ALA A 447 -1.63 -21.46 -16.94
C ALA A 447 -1.64 -22.68 -16.00
N VAL A 448 -2.09 -23.82 -16.52
CA VAL A 448 -2.21 -25.07 -15.78
C VAL A 448 -1.37 -26.16 -16.46
N SER A 449 -0.56 -26.88 -15.69
CA SER A 449 0.14 -28.07 -16.19
C SER A 449 0.06 -29.25 -15.23
N GLY A 450 0.12 -30.47 -15.76
CA GLY A 450 0.04 -31.67 -14.93
C GLY A 450 1.27 -31.95 -14.08
N ILE A 451 2.49 -31.60 -14.51
CA ILE A 451 3.73 -31.86 -13.77
C ILE A 451 4.63 -30.63 -13.71
N PHE A 452 5.08 -30.14 -14.87
CA PHE A 452 6.09 -29.07 -14.97
C PHE A 452 5.50 -27.83 -15.63
N GLN A 453 5.79 -26.66 -15.08
CA GLN A 453 5.50 -25.37 -15.69
C GLN A 453 6.71 -24.47 -15.62
N ASP A 454 7.10 -23.92 -16.77
CA ASP A 454 8.19 -22.96 -16.90
C ASP A 454 7.71 -21.73 -17.66
N ILE A 455 7.85 -20.56 -17.04
CA ILE A 455 7.48 -19.25 -17.61
C ILE A 455 8.73 -18.37 -17.57
N GLY A 456 9.33 -18.12 -18.73
CA GLY A 456 10.56 -17.33 -18.88
C GLY A 456 10.37 -15.83 -18.64
N GLY A 457 9.13 -15.33 -18.69
CA GLY A 457 8.78 -13.94 -18.39
C GLY A 457 8.05 -13.76 -17.06
N ASN A 458 7.17 -12.75 -17.03
CA ASN A 458 6.29 -12.46 -15.91
C ASN A 458 4.98 -13.25 -16.03
N SER A 459 4.34 -13.53 -14.90
CA SER A 459 3.00 -14.13 -14.84
C SER A 459 2.04 -13.18 -14.12
N LEU A 460 0.91 -12.83 -14.76
CA LEU A 460 -0.20 -12.09 -14.17
C LEU A 460 -1.45 -12.97 -14.20
N GLY A 461 -1.85 -13.51 -13.05
CA GLY A 461 -3.03 -14.35 -12.89
C GLY A 461 -2.77 -15.60 -12.06
N ILE A 462 -3.15 -16.76 -12.59
CA ILE A 462 -3.08 -18.06 -11.89
C ILE A 462 -2.11 -18.98 -12.62
N SER A 463 -1.11 -19.47 -11.89
CA SER A 463 -0.12 -20.44 -12.35
C SER A 463 -0.20 -21.68 -11.46
N VAL A 464 -0.62 -22.81 -12.02
CA VAL A 464 -0.76 -24.07 -11.28
C VAL A 464 -0.05 -25.19 -12.03
N SER A 465 0.75 -25.96 -11.32
CA SER A 465 1.42 -27.16 -11.84
C SER A 465 1.27 -28.32 -10.87
N GLY A 466 1.28 -29.56 -11.32
CA GLY A 466 1.21 -30.69 -10.39
C GLY A 466 2.43 -30.78 -9.46
N LEU A 467 3.65 -30.60 -9.96
CA LEU A 467 4.87 -30.72 -9.13
C LEU A 467 5.72 -29.45 -9.07
N TYR A 468 6.06 -28.85 -10.21
CA TYR A 468 7.01 -27.74 -10.30
C TYR A 468 6.46 -26.58 -11.14
N SER A 469 6.44 -25.38 -10.56
CA SER A 469 6.15 -24.13 -11.28
C SER A 469 7.29 -23.14 -11.09
N VAL A 470 7.98 -22.83 -12.19
CA VAL A 470 9.07 -21.86 -12.23
C VAL A 470 8.65 -20.66 -13.08
N ILE A 471 8.76 -19.48 -12.51
CA ILE A 471 8.51 -18.21 -13.19
C ILE A 471 9.80 -17.40 -13.07
N ALA A 472 10.50 -17.12 -14.17
CA ALA A 472 11.77 -16.42 -14.09
C ALA A 472 11.60 -14.95 -13.65
N GLY A 473 10.47 -14.32 -13.99
CA GLY A 473 10.15 -12.94 -13.64
C GLY A 473 9.27 -12.76 -12.41
N THR A 474 8.37 -11.78 -12.48
CA THR A 474 7.40 -11.46 -11.44
C THR A 474 6.13 -12.30 -11.60
N SER A 475 5.70 -12.93 -10.50
CA SER A 475 4.40 -13.61 -10.37
C SER A 475 3.43 -12.69 -9.62
N VAL A 476 2.36 -12.25 -10.29
CA VAL A 476 1.27 -11.45 -9.72
C VAL A 476 0.01 -12.29 -9.68
N GLY A 477 -0.53 -12.57 -8.50
CA GLY A 477 -1.71 -13.42 -8.30
C GLY A 477 -1.42 -14.68 -7.49
N LEU A 478 -1.81 -15.85 -8.02
CA LEU A 478 -1.61 -17.15 -7.36
C LEU A 478 -0.61 -18.00 -8.14
N GLN A 479 0.42 -18.49 -7.46
CA GLN A 479 1.32 -19.53 -7.96
C GLN A 479 1.25 -20.74 -7.03
N ALA A 480 0.87 -21.91 -7.55
CA ALA A 480 0.73 -23.11 -6.73
C ALA A 480 1.32 -24.37 -7.39
N SER A 481 1.90 -25.25 -6.58
CA SER A 481 2.35 -26.57 -7.04
C SER A 481 2.37 -27.60 -5.91
N GLY A 482 2.42 -28.89 -6.28
CA GLY A 482 2.49 -29.97 -5.31
C GLY A 482 3.85 -30.15 -4.63
N ILE A 483 4.94 -29.57 -5.17
CA ILE A 483 6.28 -29.68 -4.56
C ILE A 483 6.96 -28.33 -4.45
N TYR A 484 7.20 -27.65 -5.58
CA TYR A 484 8.12 -26.51 -5.63
C TYR A 484 7.62 -25.37 -6.50
N THR A 485 7.62 -24.17 -5.95
CA THR A 485 7.40 -22.93 -6.71
C THR A 485 8.59 -22.00 -6.60
N GLN A 486 8.91 -21.33 -7.71
CA GLN A 486 9.94 -20.30 -7.77
C GLN A 486 9.45 -19.09 -8.56
N SER A 487 9.74 -17.89 -8.05
CA SER A 487 9.66 -16.64 -8.82
C SER A 487 10.79 -15.68 -8.43
N ALA A 488 11.18 -14.73 -9.27
CA ALA A 488 12.10 -13.67 -8.83
C ALA A 488 11.40 -12.71 -7.87
N ARG A 489 10.12 -12.41 -8.15
CA ARG A 489 9.27 -11.59 -7.29
C ARG A 489 7.86 -12.15 -7.25
N THR A 490 7.25 -12.16 -6.07
CA THR A 490 5.86 -12.58 -5.86
C THR A 490 5.04 -11.39 -5.36
N ILE A 491 3.92 -11.10 -6.01
CA ILE A 491 2.89 -10.15 -5.55
C ILE A 491 1.57 -10.93 -5.48
N GLY A 492 1.20 -11.41 -4.30
CA GLY A 492 0.06 -12.31 -4.11
C GLY A 492 0.41 -13.53 -3.25
N VAL A 493 -0.04 -14.72 -3.66
CA VAL A 493 0.13 -15.96 -2.88
C VAL A 493 0.97 -16.98 -3.65
N GLN A 494 1.97 -17.52 -2.97
CA GLN A 494 2.78 -18.65 -3.44
C GLN A 494 2.55 -19.86 -2.52
N ALA A 495 2.11 -20.99 -3.08
CA ALA A 495 1.63 -22.14 -2.32
C ALA A 495 2.19 -23.48 -2.84
N ALA A 496 3.14 -24.04 -2.11
CA ALA A 496 3.72 -25.37 -2.32
C ALA A 496 4.52 -25.79 -1.09
N PRO A 497 4.85 -27.08 -0.91
CA PRO A 497 5.74 -27.51 0.17
C PRO A 497 7.06 -26.75 0.22
N PHE A 498 7.63 -26.36 -0.93
CA PHE A 498 8.82 -25.53 -1.03
C PHE A 498 8.54 -24.30 -1.88
N ASN A 499 8.69 -23.11 -1.28
CA ASN A 499 8.46 -21.84 -1.96
C ASN A 499 9.75 -21.01 -1.94
N ARG A 500 10.17 -20.49 -3.09
CA ARG A 500 11.33 -19.60 -3.22
C ARG A 500 10.99 -18.33 -3.99
N SER A 501 11.37 -17.18 -3.44
CA SER A 501 11.25 -15.89 -4.14
C SER A 501 12.19 -14.83 -3.60
N ASP A 502 12.88 -14.05 -4.43
CA ASP A 502 13.81 -13.02 -3.91
C ASP A 502 13.06 -11.91 -3.15
N LYS A 503 11.85 -11.56 -3.62
CA LYS A 503 10.99 -10.57 -2.98
C LYS A 503 9.52 -10.98 -2.98
N VAL A 504 8.89 -10.95 -1.82
CA VAL A 504 7.47 -11.29 -1.64
C VAL A 504 6.68 -10.08 -1.14
N THR A 505 5.53 -9.81 -1.76
CA THR A 505 4.51 -8.88 -1.28
C THR A 505 3.18 -9.63 -1.24
N GLY A 506 2.79 -10.12 -0.06
CA GLY A 506 1.65 -11.02 0.10
C GLY A 506 1.96 -12.21 1.01
N GLY A 507 1.74 -13.43 0.53
CA GLY A 507 1.83 -14.64 1.36
C GLY A 507 2.60 -15.81 0.73
N GLN A 508 3.36 -16.54 1.54
CA GLN A 508 3.88 -17.86 1.18
C GLN A 508 3.30 -18.92 2.12
N ILE A 509 2.83 -20.03 1.58
CA ILE A 509 2.23 -21.14 2.33
C ILE A 509 2.92 -22.44 1.91
N GLY A 510 3.63 -23.09 2.83
CA GLY A 510 4.44 -24.26 2.52
C GLY A 510 5.03 -24.93 3.74
N LEU A 511 5.83 -25.98 3.55
CA LEU A 511 6.64 -26.54 4.63
C LEU A 511 7.91 -25.71 4.82
N PHE A 512 8.51 -25.28 3.71
CA PHE A 512 9.72 -24.47 3.65
C PHE A 512 9.49 -23.24 2.77
N ASN A 513 9.58 -22.06 3.37
CA ASN A 513 9.47 -20.79 2.66
C ASN A 513 10.83 -20.08 2.70
N GLN A 514 11.37 -19.73 1.54
CA GLN A 514 12.62 -18.99 1.41
C GLN A 514 12.38 -17.71 0.63
N ALA A 515 12.83 -16.58 1.19
CA ALA A 515 12.84 -15.31 0.48
C ALA A 515 14.00 -14.39 0.84
N GLY A 516 14.28 -13.36 0.03
CA GLY A 516 15.18 -12.27 0.46
C GLY A 516 14.41 -11.31 1.37
N THR A 517 13.46 -10.57 0.79
CA THR A 517 12.60 -9.64 1.54
C THR A 517 11.12 -10.00 1.44
N VAL A 518 10.42 -10.01 2.57
CA VAL A 518 8.98 -10.31 2.65
C VAL A 518 8.21 -9.11 3.21
N TYR A 519 7.20 -8.65 2.48
CA TYR A 519 6.17 -7.72 2.94
C TYR A 519 4.85 -8.48 3.06
N GLY A 520 4.61 -9.06 4.24
CA GLY A 520 3.43 -9.91 4.49
C GLY A 520 3.75 -11.13 5.35
N THR A 521 3.11 -12.27 5.06
CA THR A 521 3.07 -13.43 5.96
C THR A 521 3.69 -14.67 5.31
N GLN A 522 4.55 -15.37 6.04
CA GLN A 522 5.00 -16.72 5.66
C GLN A 522 4.35 -17.72 6.61
N ILE A 523 3.77 -18.79 6.10
CA ILE A 523 3.17 -19.86 6.89
C ILE A 523 3.88 -21.15 6.51
N GLY A 524 4.61 -21.73 7.44
CA GLY A 524 5.28 -23.02 7.22
C GLY A 524 6.06 -23.55 8.40
N LEU A 525 6.57 -24.78 8.28
CA LEU A 525 7.40 -25.36 9.35
C LEU A 525 8.69 -24.57 9.51
N VAL A 526 9.30 -24.19 8.39
CA VAL A 526 10.54 -23.42 8.33
C VAL A 526 10.35 -22.21 7.41
N ASN A 527 10.57 -21.02 7.95
CA ASN A 527 10.57 -19.77 7.21
C ASN A 527 11.98 -19.17 7.28
N VAL A 528 12.56 -18.85 6.12
CA VAL A 528 13.89 -18.27 5.98
C VAL A 528 13.80 -16.99 5.17
N ALA A 529 14.27 -15.87 5.72
CA ALA A 529 14.43 -14.63 4.94
C ALA A 529 15.51 -13.70 5.47
N ASP A 530 15.93 -12.71 4.67
CA ASP A 530 16.83 -11.66 5.15
C ASP A 530 16.07 -10.64 6.01
N ASP A 531 14.93 -10.15 5.49
CA ASP A 531 14.04 -9.20 6.16
C ASP A 531 12.56 -9.58 5.98
N VAL A 532 11.79 -9.50 7.06
CA VAL A 532 10.33 -9.72 7.05
C VAL A 532 9.62 -8.55 7.72
N TYR A 533 8.87 -7.81 6.91
CA TYR A 533 7.95 -6.75 7.33
C TYR A 533 6.53 -7.34 7.41
N GLY A 534 6.31 -8.14 8.44
CA GLY A 534 5.05 -8.83 8.68
C GLY A 534 5.21 -9.96 9.69
N VAL A 535 4.48 -11.06 9.51
CA VAL A 535 4.41 -12.14 10.50
C VAL A 535 4.82 -13.47 9.88
N PRO A 536 5.97 -14.06 10.27
CA PRO A 536 6.30 -15.42 9.94
C PRO A 536 5.67 -16.35 10.98
N ILE A 537 4.79 -17.23 10.53
CA ILE A 537 4.15 -18.27 11.34
C ILE A 537 4.85 -19.58 11.01
N GLY A 538 5.60 -20.10 11.98
CA GLY A 538 6.31 -21.36 11.81
C GLY A 538 7.01 -21.86 13.05
N LEU A 539 7.40 -23.13 12.99
CA LEU A 539 8.18 -23.78 14.05
C LEU A 539 9.58 -23.16 14.11
N ILE A 540 10.18 -22.89 12.95
CA ILE A 540 11.52 -22.31 12.84
C ILE A 540 11.43 -21.08 11.92
N ASN A 541 11.79 -19.90 12.43
CA ASN A 541 11.77 -18.65 11.67
C ASN A 541 13.16 -18.00 11.68
N ILE A 542 13.97 -18.28 10.66
CA ILE A 542 15.34 -17.78 10.55
C ILE A 542 15.31 -16.50 9.72
N ILE A 543 15.26 -15.34 10.39
CA ILE A 543 15.24 -14.04 9.74
C ILE A 543 16.57 -13.33 9.98
N HIS A 544 17.41 -13.14 8.95
CA HIS A 544 18.81 -12.68 9.12
C HIS A 544 18.91 -11.37 9.91
N ASN A 545 18.12 -10.37 9.55
CA ASN A 545 18.08 -9.05 10.20
C ASN A 545 17.02 -8.97 11.32
N GLY A 546 16.62 -10.13 11.87
CA GLY A 546 15.63 -10.29 12.93
C GLY A 546 16.22 -10.81 14.24
N ILE A 547 15.36 -11.38 15.09
CA ILE A 547 15.73 -11.96 16.39
C ILE A 547 16.16 -13.41 16.16
N ASN A 548 17.38 -13.77 16.56
CA ASN A 548 17.92 -15.14 16.47
C ASN A 548 18.72 -15.46 17.72
N ASP A 549 18.10 -15.23 18.87
CA ASP A 549 18.80 -15.19 20.14
C ASP A 549 18.80 -16.57 20.81
N VAL A 550 19.90 -16.91 21.48
CA VAL A 550 19.94 -17.99 22.47
C VAL A 550 19.86 -17.35 23.86
N THR A 551 18.91 -17.80 24.68
CA THR A 551 18.60 -17.14 25.95
C THR A 551 18.65 -18.13 27.11
N ILE A 552 19.25 -17.73 28.22
CA ILE A 552 19.29 -18.51 29.46
C ILE A 552 18.69 -17.65 30.56
N TRP A 553 17.80 -18.20 31.38
CA TRP A 553 17.27 -17.47 32.53
C TRP A 553 17.05 -18.35 33.75
N PHE A 554 17.01 -17.68 34.89
CA PHE A 554 16.93 -18.24 36.23
C PHE A 554 15.66 -17.72 36.89
N GLU A 555 14.80 -18.62 37.34
CA GLU A 555 13.56 -18.33 38.06
C GLU A 555 13.67 -18.82 39.50
N ASP A 556 13.38 -17.92 40.46
CA ASP A 556 13.32 -18.19 41.91
C ASP A 556 14.52 -18.98 42.50
N ASP A 557 15.72 -18.85 41.93
CA ASP A 557 16.98 -19.55 42.26
C ASP A 557 16.98 -21.09 42.12
N GLU A 558 15.85 -21.71 41.77
CA GLU A 558 15.65 -23.16 41.69
C GLU A 558 15.60 -23.66 40.23
N LEU A 559 15.09 -22.88 39.26
CA LEU A 559 14.95 -23.32 37.86
C LEU A 559 15.91 -22.62 36.91
N ILE A 560 16.62 -23.41 36.09
CA ILE A 560 17.42 -22.93 34.96
C ILE A 560 16.73 -23.28 33.66
N LYS A 561 16.53 -22.29 32.79
CA LYS A 561 15.93 -22.47 31.48
C LYS A 561 16.85 -22.02 30.37
N LEU A 562 16.92 -22.81 29.32
CA LEU A 562 17.61 -22.52 28.06
C LEU A 562 16.57 -22.44 26.96
N GLY A 563 16.60 -21.38 26.15
CA GLY A 563 15.68 -21.19 25.06
C GLY A 563 16.30 -20.57 23.82
N VAL A 564 15.54 -20.67 22.72
CA VAL A 564 15.87 -20.10 21.43
C VAL A 564 14.71 -19.20 21.00
N ARG A 565 15.04 -17.98 20.58
CA ARG A 565 14.08 -16.98 20.08
C ARG A 565 14.36 -16.67 18.63
N ASN A 566 13.40 -16.91 17.75
CA ASN A 566 13.59 -16.84 16.30
C ASN A 566 12.43 -16.10 15.65
N GLY A 567 12.69 -15.00 14.93
CA GLY A 567 11.66 -14.26 14.20
C GLY A 567 12.07 -12.88 13.71
N THR A 568 11.10 -12.00 13.48
CA THR A 568 11.32 -10.63 13.00
C THR A 568 11.88 -9.72 14.10
N ARG A 569 12.15 -8.45 13.79
CA ARG A 569 12.60 -7.45 14.79
C ARG A 569 11.60 -7.19 15.92
N HIS A 570 10.33 -7.55 15.73
CA HIS A 570 9.25 -7.27 16.68
C HIS A 570 8.46 -8.50 17.13
N VAL A 571 8.56 -9.62 16.43
CA VAL A 571 7.78 -10.83 16.70
C VAL A 571 8.70 -12.03 16.64
N TYR A 572 8.71 -12.87 17.67
CA TYR A 572 9.54 -14.07 17.73
C TYR A 572 8.77 -15.29 18.19
N SER A 573 9.17 -16.47 17.71
CA SER A 573 8.85 -17.75 18.32
C SER A 573 9.83 -18.03 19.45
N LEU A 574 9.37 -18.65 20.54
CA LEU A 574 10.17 -19.06 21.68
C LEU A 574 10.05 -20.56 21.88
N PHE A 575 11.18 -21.26 21.96
CA PHE A 575 11.26 -22.65 22.41
C PHE A 575 12.20 -22.74 23.58
N PHE A 576 11.87 -23.54 24.59
CA PHE A 576 12.73 -23.68 25.75
C PHE A 576 12.67 -25.03 26.43
N LEU A 577 13.75 -25.31 27.14
CA LEU A 577 13.97 -26.43 28.04
C LEU A 577 14.26 -25.87 29.43
N GLY A 578 13.65 -26.43 30.47
CA GLY A 578 13.87 -26.09 31.87
C GLY A 578 14.30 -27.29 32.69
N LEU A 579 15.19 -27.06 33.65
CA LEU A 579 15.73 -28.04 34.59
C LEU A 579 15.79 -27.43 35.99
N ASP A 580 15.67 -28.26 37.02
CA ASP A 580 15.98 -27.89 38.41
C ASP A 580 17.49 -27.75 38.61
N ARG A 581 17.89 -26.80 39.46
CA ARG A 581 19.27 -26.49 39.80
C ARG A 581 19.83 -27.38 40.91
N GLU A 582 19.01 -27.90 41.82
CA GLU A 582 19.48 -28.66 42.99
C GLU A 582 19.73 -30.16 42.69
N ASP A 583 19.04 -30.74 41.71
CA ASP A 583 19.19 -32.16 41.39
C ASP A 583 20.38 -32.45 40.47
N SER A 584 21.09 -33.55 40.76
CA SER A 584 22.17 -34.02 39.90
C SER A 584 21.63 -34.28 38.49
N TRP A 585 22.34 -33.85 37.44
CA TRP A 585 22.00 -34.03 36.01
C TRP A 585 21.61 -35.47 35.58
N ARG A 586 21.69 -36.45 36.49
CA ARG A 586 21.38 -37.86 36.30
C ARG A 586 19.89 -38.19 36.40
N GLU A 587 19.08 -37.44 37.15
CA GLU A 587 17.73 -37.90 37.53
C GLU A 587 16.58 -37.20 36.79
N LEU A 588 16.76 -35.99 36.26
CA LEU A 588 15.79 -35.25 35.40
C LEU A 588 14.38 -35.09 36.03
N ASP A 589 14.30 -34.97 37.36
CA ASP A 589 13.05 -34.96 38.14
C ASP A 589 12.04 -33.88 37.73
N HIS A 590 12.50 -32.78 37.14
CA HIS A 590 11.67 -31.62 36.80
C HIS A 590 11.98 -31.06 35.40
N LEU A 591 12.00 -31.94 34.39
CA LEU A 591 12.17 -31.55 33.00
C LEU A 591 10.95 -30.77 32.47
N ILE A 592 11.17 -29.54 32.02
CA ILE A 592 10.15 -28.68 31.41
C ILE A 592 10.50 -28.44 29.95
N ILE A 593 9.52 -28.55 29.05
CA ILE A 593 9.64 -28.07 27.67
C ILE A 593 8.53 -27.07 27.38
N GLY A 594 8.80 -26.06 26.55
CA GLY A 594 7.77 -25.11 26.18
C GLY A 594 7.96 -24.50 24.81
N ALA A 595 6.85 -24.05 24.24
CA ALA A 595 6.80 -23.36 22.97
C ALA A 595 5.83 -22.17 23.07
N GLY A 596 6.16 -21.06 22.44
CA GLY A 596 5.36 -19.85 22.50
C GLY A 596 5.71 -18.84 21.43
N ALA A 597 5.06 -17.69 21.52
CA ALA A 597 5.33 -16.53 20.68
C ALA A 597 5.38 -15.27 21.53
N GLY A 598 6.18 -14.31 21.10
CA GLY A 598 6.38 -13.06 21.81
C GLY A 598 6.56 -11.86 20.91
N LEU A 599 6.47 -10.70 21.54
CA LEU A 599 6.68 -9.39 20.97
C LEU A 599 7.91 -8.75 21.59
N ARG A 600 8.71 -8.08 20.76
CA ARG A 600 9.83 -7.25 21.17
C ARG A 600 9.58 -5.80 20.77
N VAL A 601 9.75 -4.89 21.72
CA VAL A 601 9.76 -3.44 21.49
C VAL A 601 11.18 -2.95 21.73
N ASN A 602 11.82 -2.48 20.68
CA ASN A 602 13.14 -1.85 20.76
C ASN A 602 12.93 -0.37 21.15
N LEU A 603 13.44 0.03 22.31
CA LEU A 603 13.39 1.42 22.79
C LEU A 603 14.65 2.18 22.33
N PRO A 604 14.66 3.52 22.34
CA PRO A 604 15.85 4.30 22.02
C PRO A 604 17.06 3.89 22.86
N GLY A 605 18.20 3.67 22.22
CA GLY A 605 19.43 3.19 22.87
C GLY A 605 19.48 1.66 23.00
N PRO A 606 20.13 1.11 24.03
CA PRO A 606 20.32 -0.34 24.19
C PRO A 606 19.12 -1.05 24.83
N PHE A 607 18.00 -0.37 25.06
CA PHE A 607 16.91 -0.90 25.87
C PHE A 607 15.90 -1.70 25.04
N VAL A 608 15.46 -2.84 25.57
CA VAL A 608 14.44 -3.69 24.95
C VAL A 608 13.38 -4.08 25.98
N VAL A 609 12.15 -4.22 25.50
CA VAL A 609 11.04 -4.78 26.28
C VAL A 609 10.46 -5.95 25.51
N ASP A 610 10.40 -7.10 26.16
CA ASP A 610 9.90 -8.35 25.60
C ASP A 610 8.64 -8.78 26.36
N SER A 611 7.64 -9.27 25.64
CA SER A 611 6.49 -9.99 26.21
C SER A 611 6.26 -11.28 25.45
N ASP A 612 6.04 -12.39 26.14
CA ASP A 612 5.75 -13.67 25.48
C ASP A 612 4.66 -14.47 26.19
N LEU A 613 3.90 -15.20 25.38
CA LEU A 613 2.92 -16.19 25.80
C LEU A 613 3.39 -17.54 25.30
N SER A 614 3.51 -18.51 26.20
CA SER A 614 3.93 -19.86 25.88
C SER A 614 3.06 -20.90 26.56
N VAL A 615 3.11 -22.11 26.03
CA VAL A 615 2.56 -23.31 26.66
C VAL A 615 3.74 -24.17 27.06
N ALA A 616 3.79 -24.53 28.34
CA ALA A 616 4.81 -25.38 28.91
C ALA A 616 4.24 -26.75 29.29
N ARG A 617 5.10 -27.76 29.26
CA ARG A 617 4.85 -29.13 29.72
C ARG A 617 5.91 -29.53 30.73
N ALA A 618 5.48 -30.07 31.86
CA ALA A 618 6.37 -30.66 32.86
C ALA A 618 6.25 -32.19 32.87
N ALA A 619 7.40 -32.88 32.91
CA ALA A 619 7.49 -34.34 32.96
C ALA A 619 6.89 -34.90 34.25
N ARG A 620 6.36 -36.14 34.19
CA ARG A 620 5.84 -36.89 35.34
C ARG A 620 6.41 -38.31 35.37
N GLY A 621 6.54 -38.87 36.57
CA GLY A 621 6.97 -40.26 36.78
C GLY A 621 8.16 -40.41 37.72
N SER A 622 8.42 -41.63 38.16
CA SER A 622 9.54 -42.00 39.04
C SER A 622 10.79 -42.49 38.27
N GLU A 623 10.62 -43.01 37.06
CA GLU A 623 11.71 -43.52 36.23
C GLU A 623 12.05 -42.57 35.07
N THR A 624 13.35 -42.39 34.80
CA THR A 624 13.87 -41.47 33.77
C THR A 624 13.31 -41.75 32.36
N GLN A 625 13.11 -43.02 31.98
CA GLN A 625 12.51 -43.39 30.69
C GLN A 625 11.05 -42.95 30.60
N TYR A 626 10.28 -43.13 31.68
CA TYR A 626 8.88 -42.74 31.76
C TYR A 626 8.70 -41.21 31.79
N ARG A 627 9.63 -40.48 32.41
CA ARG A 627 9.64 -39.00 32.42
C ARG A 627 9.75 -38.41 31.03
N ILE A 628 10.69 -38.91 30.22
CA ILE A 628 10.88 -38.42 28.84
C ILE A 628 9.66 -38.77 27.98
N SER A 629 9.11 -39.98 28.10
CA SER A 629 7.90 -40.34 27.36
C SER A 629 6.67 -39.52 27.76
N SER A 630 6.52 -39.19 29.05
CA SER A 630 5.36 -38.43 29.55
C SER A 630 5.19 -37.06 28.87
N LEU A 631 6.29 -36.42 28.44
CA LEU A 631 6.25 -35.11 27.78
C LEU A 631 5.58 -35.13 26.39
N VAL A 632 5.67 -36.27 25.70
CA VAL A 632 5.11 -36.46 24.35
C VAL A 632 3.80 -37.23 24.37
N THR A 633 3.50 -38.00 25.44
CA THR A 633 2.23 -38.72 25.58
C THR A 633 1.07 -37.77 25.95
N PRO A 634 -0.03 -37.73 25.18
CA PRO A 634 -1.19 -36.92 25.53
C PRO A 634 -1.80 -37.32 26.88
N GLY A 635 -1.99 -36.35 27.78
CA GLY A 635 -2.64 -36.55 29.08
C GLY A 635 -1.72 -37.01 30.22
N GLU A 636 -0.46 -37.33 29.94
CA GLU A 636 0.51 -37.79 30.97
C GLU A 636 1.40 -36.66 31.51
N ALA A 637 1.56 -35.56 30.77
CA ALA A 637 2.28 -34.35 31.23
C ALA A 637 1.31 -33.30 31.79
N LEU A 638 1.81 -32.53 32.76
CA LEU A 638 1.12 -31.30 33.17
C LEU A 638 1.32 -30.23 32.10
N VAL A 639 0.24 -29.64 31.61
CA VAL A 639 0.26 -28.57 30.60
C VAL A 639 -0.24 -27.27 31.23
N PHE A 640 0.51 -26.18 31.07
CA PHE A 640 0.15 -24.88 31.66
C PHE A 640 0.60 -23.71 30.77
N PRO A 641 -0.20 -22.63 30.66
CA PRO A 641 0.21 -21.42 29.98
C PRO A 641 1.17 -20.60 30.86
N VAL A 642 2.10 -19.91 30.22
CA VAL A 642 3.06 -19.00 30.86
C VAL A 642 3.04 -17.68 30.11
N LEU A 643 2.75 -16.60 30.83
CA LEU A 643 2.88 -15.23 30.34
C LEU A 643 4.14 -14.61 30.96
N ARG A 644 5.00 -14.02 30.14
CA ARG A 644 6.24 -13.39 30.59
C ARG A 644 6.33 -11.97 30.08
N ILE A 645 6.81 -11.07 30.95
CA ILE A 645 7.18 -9.70 30.59
C ILE A 645 8.56 -9.42 31.14
N SER A 646 9.46 -8.90 30.31
CA SER A 646 10.82 -8.54 30.71
C SER A 646 11.28 -7.23 30.10
N ALA A 647 12.15 -6.54 30.82
CA ALA A 647 12.92 -5.42 30.31
C ALA A 647 14.41 -5.78 30.36
N GLY A 648 15.15 -5.35 29.34
CA GLY A 648 16.56 -5.68 29.21
C GLY A 648 17.38 -4.60 28.54
N ILE A 649 18.69 -4.81 28.56
CA ILE A 649 19.70 -3.97 27.95
C ILE A 649 20.59 -4.84 27.07
N HIS A 650 20.74 -4.48 25.80
CA HIS A 650 21.56 -5.18 24.80
C HIS A 650 22.81 -4.36 24.44
N PHE A 651 23.97 -5.01 24.54
CA PHE A 651 25.28 -4.49 24.13
C PHE A 651 25.82 -5.37 22.99
N GLY A 652 25.49 -4.99 21.76
CA GLY A 652 25.83 -5.80 20.58
C GLY A 652 25.07 -7.12 20.59
N ARG A 653 25.79 -8.25 20.68
CA ARG A 653 25.19 -9.61 20.71
C ARG A 653 24.82 -10.08 22.11
N LEU A 654 25.32 -9.43 23.16
CA LEU A 654 25.06 -9.81 24.55
C LEU A 654 23.96 -8.94 25.14
N GLY A 655 22.97 -9.54 25.78
CA GLY A 655 21.95 -8.79 26.52
C GLY A 655 21.68 -9.38 27.89
N PHE A 656 21.24 -8.52 28.80
CA PHE A 656 20.85 -8.86 30.17
C PHE A 656 19.41 -8.38 30.37
N TYR A 657 18.57 -9.21 30.97
CA TYR A 657 17.18 -8.86 31.19
C TYR A 657 16.66 -9.39 32.53
N ALA A 658 15.64 -8.73 33.04
CA ALA A 658 14.90 -9.16 34.23
C ALA A 658 13.40 -8.93 34.00
N GLY A 659 12.57 -9.71 34.68
CA GLY A 659 11.14 -9.65 34.45
C GLY A 659 10.31 -10.44 35.44
N ALA A 660 9.03 -10.53 35.13
CA ALA A 660 8.05 -11.31 35.86
C ALA A 660 7.33 -12.29 34.93
N SER A 661 7.14 -13.52 35.39
CA SER A 661 6.38 -14.57 34.72
C SER A 661 5.16 -14.93 35.53
N ILE A 662 4.05 -15.18 34.86
CA ILE A 662 2.78 -15.61 35.44
C ILE A 662 2.46 -16.98 34.86
N TYR A 663 2.33 -17.96 35.74
CA TYR A 663 1.91 -19.32 35.42
C TYR A 663 0.40 -19.44 35.61
N GLY A 664 -0.29 -19.99 34.61
CA GLY A 664 -1.69 -20.38 34.75
C GLY A 664 -1.78 -21.81 35.28
N ASP A 665 -2.46 -21.98 36.41
CA ASP A 665 -2.40 -23.22 37.17
C ASP A 665 -3.52 -24.25 36.83
N PRO A 666 -3.21 -25.56 36.69
CA PRO A 666 -4.15 -26.67 36.87
C PRO A 666 -4.11 -27.32 38.28
N GLY A 667 -3.31 -26.82 39.24
CA GLY A 667 -3.20 -27.31 40.63
C GLY A 667 -1.78 -27.53 41.16
N LEU A 668 -0.75 -26.93 40.57
CA LEU A 668 0.64 -26.91 41.00
C LEU A 668 1.11 -25.47 41.23
N SER A 669 0.74 -24.93 42.38
CA SER A 669 1.45 -23.80 42.98
C SER A 669 2.94 -24.13 43.13
N GLY A 670 3.82 -23.14 43.11
CA GLY A 670 5.23 -23.30 43.52
C GLY A 670 5.40 -23.89 44.94
N GLN A 671 4.32 -24.06 45.72
CA GLN A 671 4.31 -24.83 46.97
C GLN A 671 4.03 -26.33 46.79
N ALA A 672 3.35 -26.78 45.74
CA ALA A 672 3.09 -28.21 45.51
C ALA A 672 4.32 -28.99 45.02
N VAL A 673 5.32 -28.29 44.46
CA VAL A 673 6.69 -28.82 44.27
C VAL A 673 7.45 -28.92 45.61
N ARG A 674 7.13 -28.05 46.57
CA ARG A 674 7.69 -28.12 47.93
C ARG A 674 7.04 -29.16 48.83
N GLU A 675 5.74 -29.43 48.69
CA GLU A 675 4.98 -30.33 49.57
C GLU A 675 4.80 -31.77 49.04
N SER A 676 5.06 -32.07 47.76
CA SER A 676 5.03 -33.46 47.27
C SER A 676 6.26 -34.29 47.67
N ARG A 677 7.08 -33.81 48.62
CA ARG A 677 8.22 -34.54 49.20
C ARG A 677 7.83 -35.77 50.03
N TYR A 678 6.54 -36.04 50.30
CA TYR A 678 6.19 -37.17 51.18
C TYR A 678 5.04 -38.10 50.79
N HIS A 679 3.99 -37.74 50.03
CA HIS A 679 2.98 -38.72 49.60
C HIS A 679 2.11 -38.17 48.46
N ILE A 680 2.08 -38.86 47.32
CA ILE A 680 0.95 -38.79 46.38
C ILE A 680 0.24 -40.14 46.50
N SER A 681 -0.92 -40.16 47.18
CA SER A 681 -1.76 -41.35 47.29
C SER A 681 -2.41 -41.67 45.94
N GLU A 682 -2.52 -42.95 45.65
CA GLU A 682 -3.09 -43.58 44.44
C GLU A 682 -4.61 -43.38 44.25
N ASP A 683 -5.19 -42.23 44.62
CA ASP A 683 -6.65 -42.04 44.51
C ASP A 683 -7.04 -41.28 43.22
N PRO A 684 -7.68 -41.92 42.22
CA PRO A 684 -8.08 -41.29 40.96
C PRO A 684 -9.30 -40.37 41.09
N ALA A 685 -9.91 -40.24 42.28
CA ALA A 685 -11.21 -39.60 42.47
C ALA A 685 -11.22 -38.07 42.50
N HIS A 686 -10.06 -37.39 42.50
CA HIS A 686 -9.97 -35.92 42.45
C HIS A 686 -9.66 -35.42 41.03
N LEU A 687 -10.43 -35.87 40.05
CA LEU A 687 -10.47 -35.30 38.71
C LEU A 687 -11.41 -34.09 38.70
N ALA A 688 -10.89 -32.91 39.04
CA ALA A 688 -11.54 -31.65 38.69
C ALA A 688 -11.05 -31.22 37.30
N THR A 689 -11.99 -31.12 36.37
CA THR A 689 -11.99 -30.53 35.00
C THR A 689 -10.71 -29.87 34.47
N PRO A 690 -10.41 -29.97 33.15
CA PRO A 690 -9.28 -29.28 32.50
C PRO A 690 -9.38 -27.73 32.49
N TRP A 691 -10.34 -27.16 33.24
CA TRP A 691 -10.64 -25.75 33.41
C TRP A 691 -11.03 -25.44 34.88
N GLY A 692 -10.31 -25.99 35.86
CA GLY A 692 -10.43 -25.57 37.27
C GLY A 692 -10.06 -24.09 37.49
N GLU A 693 -10.25 -23.57 38.71
CA GLU A 693 -9.85 -22.20 39.07
C GLU A 693 -8.38 -21.94 38.70
N ILE A 694 -8.14 -21.08 37.72
CA ILE A 694 -6.78 -20.74 37.27
C ILE A 694 -6.15 -19.85 38.34
N GLY A 695 -5.31 -20.46 39.20
CA GLY A 695 -4.38 -19.72 40.05
C GLY A 695 -3.35 -18.99 39.19
N LEU A 696 -3.05 -17.73 39.53
CA LEU A 696 -1.98 -16.96 38.90
C LEU A 696 -0.81 -16.86 39.88
N HIS A 697 0.34 -17.40 39.50
CA HIS A 697 1.55 -17.37 40.32
C HIS A 697 2.61 -16.47 39.69
N PRO A 698 2.81 -15.23 40.20
CA PRO A 698 3.88 -14.37 39.74
C PRO A 698 5.24 -14.84 40.29
N GLN A 699 6.23 -14.95 39.42
CA GLN A 699 7.63 -15.25 39.75
C GLN A 699 8.55 -14.22 39.11
N PHE A 700 9.70 -13.95 39.73
CA PHE A 700 10.71 -13.06 39.16
C PHE A 700 11.83 -13.88 38.52
N PHE A 701 12.40 -13.35 37.44
CA PHE A 701 13.54 -13.99 36.79
C PHE A 701 14.56 -12.98 36.31
N THR A 702 15.78 -13.49 36.13
CA THR A 702 16.88 -12.78 35.49
C THR A 702 17.48 -13.68 34.41
N GLY A 703 17.99 -13.09 33.34
CA GLY A 703 18.52 -13.86 32.23
C GLY A 703 19.52 -13.12 31.36
N PHE A 704 20.17 -13.90 30.52
CA PHE A 704 21.17 -13.47 29.55
C PHE A 704 20.73 -13.95 28.17
N THR A 705 21.03 -13.14 27.15
CA THR A 705 20.78 -13.48 25.75
C THR A 705 22.05 -13.27 24.92
N PHE A 706 22.24 -14.12 23.91
CA PHE A 706 23.45 -14.22 23.09
C PHE A 706 23.13 -14.24 21.60
#